data_AF-A0A7J8TVL3-F1
#
_entry.id   AF-A0A7J8TVL3-F1
#
_cell.length_a   1.000
_cell.length_b   1.000
_cell.length_c   1.000
_cell.angle_alpha   90.00
_cell.angle_beta   90.00
_cell.angle_gamma   90.00
#
_symmetry.space_group_name_H-M   'P 1'
#
loop_
_entity.id
_entity.type
_entity.pdbx_description
1 polymer ?
#
loop_
_entity_poly.entity_id
_entity_poly.type
_entity_poly.pdbx_seq_one_letter_code
_entity_poly.pdbx_strand_id
1 'polypeptide(L)'
;MPALACCVDAAAVAPPGYAAFIAGDSSLPSAVPFSASTADAADSNSTHWSPAHSSALYRIDGWGAPYFSVNNAGNITVRPYGTDTLAHQEIDLLKIVKKVSDPKSVGGLGLQLPLIVRVPDVLKNRLESLQSAFESAIQAQGYESHYRGVYPVKCNQDRFVVQDIVKFGAPFRFGLEAGSKPELLLAMSCLCKGNPEALLVCNGFKDAEYIFLALLARKLALNTVIVLEEEEEVDLVIEISKKLSVRPVIGVRAKLRTKHSGHFGSTSGEKGKFGLTTIQILRVVKKLQDSGMLDCLQLLHFHIGSQIPSTALLQAGVVEAAQIYSELARLGADMKVIDIGGGLGIDYDGSKSGNSDLSVSYGLQEYASAVVNAVRFVCDRKSIKHPIICSESGRAIVSHHSILIFEAMSATAPTTPAVNQVDLPFILEGLSEDARVDCWNLSQAAMRHETETCFVYADQLKQRCVEQFKEGTLGIEQLAAVDGLCDLVSKVVDASEPARTYHVNLSIFTSIPDFWSIGQIFPIVPIHRLDERPEVRGILSDLTCDSDGKIDKFIGGETSLPLHGLEGNGGGSSGGANGRYYLGMFLGGAYQESLGGVHNLFGGPSVVSVSQSDGPYSFAVTRAAPGPSCGDVLRVMQHEPELMFETLKHRAEEFCGQDHGNEGTHAALVSTIARSFHNMPYLVVASPCSLTAMNNNGFYYCNEEDYNAAVDSGASEDEQWSYCYA
;
A
#
# COMPACT_ATOMS: atom_id res chain seq x y z
N MET A 1 8.18 -41.51 -22.06
CA MET A 1 8.86 -42.82 -21.87
C MET A 1 9.53 -43.22 -23.19
N PRO A 2 10.65 -43.98 -23.23
CA PRO A 2 11.46 -44.64 -22.17
C PRO A 2 12.95 -44.20 -22.25
N ALA A 3 13.98 -44.75 -21.56
CA ALA A 3 14.20 -45.31 -20.22
C ALA A 3 15.74 -45.43 -20.02
N LEU A 4 16.16 -45.38 -18.75
CA LEU A 4 17.25 -46.11 -18.05
C LEU A 4 18.77 -45.97 -18.40
N ALA A 5 19.49 -45.42 -17.41
CA ALA A 5 20.65 -45.92 -16.65
C ALA A 5 22.05 -46.22 -17.28
N CYS A 6 23.09 -45.65 -16.65
CA CYS A 6 24.28 -46.37 -16.16
C CYS A 6 25.11 -45.52 -15.17
N CYS A 7 25.48 -46.13 -14.03
CA CYS A 7 26.36 -45.62 -12.96
C CYS A 7 27.82 -46.04 -13.20
N VAL A 8 28.83 -45.28 -12.72
CA VAL A 8 30.08 -45.81 -12.11
C VAL A 8 30.69 -44.77 -11.14
N ASP A 9 31.06 -45.24 -9.94
CA ASP A 9 31.81 -44.61 -8.84
C ASP A 9 33.32 -44.36 -9.11
N ALA A 10 33.93 -43.41 -8.38
CA ALA A 10 35.29 -43.58 -7.84
C ALA A 10 35.58 -42.61 -6.67
N ALA A 11 36.17 -43.15 -5.60
CA ALA A 11 36.48 -42.53 -4.31
C ALA A 11 37.97 -42.15 -4.14
N ALA A 12 38.28 -41.27 -3.18
CA ALA A 12 39.58 -41.13 -2.48
C ALA A 12 39.34 -40.36 -1.16
N VAL A 13 39.34 -40.97 0.04
CA VAL A 13 40.45 -41.45 0.90
C VAL A 13 41.39 -40.34 1.42
N ALA A 14 41.35 -40.11 2.73
CA ALA A 14 42.39 -39.44 3.53
C ALA A 14 42.57 -40.16 4.88
N PRO A 15 43.83 -40.41 5.31
CA PRO A 15 44.17 -40.47 6.74
C PRO A 15 45.62 -39.95 7.03
N PRO A 16 46.16 -40.05 8.27
CA PRO A 16 45.56 -39.95 9.61
C PRO A 16 46.30 -38.94 10.54
N GLY A 17 45.74 -38.70 11.73
CA GLY A 17 46.31 -37.81 12.76
C GLY A 17 47.31 -38.47 13.71
N TYR A 18 47.81 -37.68 14.68
CA TYR A 18 48.34 -38.14 15.98
C TYR A 18 48.26 -37.01 17.02
N ALA A 19 47.99 -37.43 18.26
CA ALA A 19 47.70 -36.64 19.46
C ALA A 19 48.96 -36.15 20.21
N ALA A 20 48.79 -35.12 21.06
CA ALA A 20 49.02 -35.17 22.53
C ALA A 20 49.36 -33.80 23.18
N PHE A 21 48.52 -33.42 24.16
CA PHE A 21 48.77 -32.76 25.46
C PHE A 21 49.97 -31.81 25.71
N ILE A 22 49.71 -30.65 26.34
CA ILE A 22 50.04 -30.34 27.76
C ILE A 22 49.34 -29.04 28.20
N ALA A 23 48.96 -29.03 29.48
CA ALA A 23 48.10 -28.11 30.22
C ALA A 23 48.69 -26.73 30.55
N GLY A 24 47.81 -25.81 30.96
CA GLY A 24 48.16 -24.55 31.63
C GLY A 24 46.92 -23.72 31.98
N ASP A 25 46.40 -23.91 33.19
CA ASP A 25 45.34 -23.11 33.82
C ASP A 25 45.71 -21.62 33.93
N SER A 26 44.77 -20.73 33.59
CA SER A 26 44.52 -19.51 34.37
C SER A 26 43.11 -18.96 34.08
N SER A 27 42.39 -18.76 35.17
CA SER A 27 40.96 -18.49 35.32
C SER A 27 40.58 -17.02 35.09
N LEU A 28 39.52 -16.77 34.32
CA LEU A 28 38.69 -15.54 34.32
C LEU A 28 37.23 -15.88 33.90
N PRO A 29 36.23 -15.03 34.22
CA PRO A 29 34.96 -15.42 34.85
C PRO A 29 33.86 -15.94 33.91
N SER A 30 32.91 -16.66 34.51
CA SER A 30 31.74 -17.32 33.91
C SER A 30 30.96 -16.43 32.93
N ALA A 31 30.93 -16.84 31.67
CA ALA A 31 29.99 -16.37 30.68
C ALA A 31 28.63 -17.05 30.91
N VAL A 32 27.59 -16.24 31.07
CA VAL A 32 26.19 -16.67 31.07
C VAL A 32 25.87 -17.23 29.67
N PRO A 33 25.36 -18.46 29.53
CA PRO A 33 25.04 -19.00 28.21
C PRO A 33 23.85 -18.25 27.62
N PHE A 34 24.07 -17.61 26.47
CA PHE A 34 23.02 -17.25 25.52
C PHE A 34 22.22 -18.52 25.19
N SER A 35 20.96 -18.59 25.63
CA SER A 35 20.04 -19.58 25.10
C SER A 35 19.65 -19.13 23.69
N ALA A 36 20.18 -19.81 22.68
CA ALA A 36 19.54 -19.83 21.38
C ALA A 36 18.14 -20.42 21.55
N SER A 37 17.11 -19.57 21.55
CA SER A 37 15.73 -20.04 21.46
C SER A 37 15.51 -20.54 20.03
N THR A 38 15.63 -21.85 19.87
CA THR A 38 14.94 -22.59 18.82
C THR A 38 13.49 -22.13 18.77
N ALA A 39 12.97 -21.91 17.56
CA ALA A 39 11.56 -21.64 17.33
C ALA A 39 10.75 -22.85 17.80
N ASP A 40 10.32 -22.81 19.07
CA ASP A 40 9.31 -23.72 19.58
C ASP A 40 7.98 -23.32 18.94
N ALA A 41 7.37 -24.31 18.28
CA ALA A 41 5.98 -24.27 17.88
C ALA A 41 5.15 -23.83 19.09
N ALA A 42 4.37 -22.76 18.92
CA ALA A 42 3.53 -22.21 19.97
C ALA A 42 2.72 -23.31 20.64
N ASP A 43 2.94 -23.47 21.95
CA ASP A 43 2.21 -24.35 22.83
C ASP A 43 0.71 -24.02 22.70
N SER A 44 -0.07 -24.92 22.09
CA SER A 44 -1.49 -24.74 21.76
C SER A 44 -2.44 -24.87 22.97
N ASN A 45 -1.91 -24.72 24.19
CA ASN A 45 -2.61 -25.00 25.45
C ASN A 45 -2.66 -23.81 26.43
N SER A 46 -2.50 -22.56 25.99
CA SER A 46 -2.96 -21.42 26.78
C SER A 46 -4.46 -21.18 26.53
N THR A 47 -5.28 -21.25 27.57
CA THR A 47 -6.75 -21.18 27.47
C THR A 47 -7.29 -19.76 27.17
N HIS A 48 -6.44 -18.74 27.10
CA HIS A 48 -6.85 -17.35 26.90
C HIS A 48 -6.07 -16.71 25.74
N TRP A 49 -6.79 -16.24 24.71
CA TRP A 49 -6.19 -15.49 23.61
C TRP A 49 -5.66 -14.15 24.12
N SER A 50 -4.61 -13.61 23.49
CA SER A 50 -3.97 -12.38 23.97
C SER A 50 -3.51 -11.53 22.78
N PRO A 51 -3.32 -10.21 22.98
CA PRO A 51 -2.73 -9.34 21.97
C PRO A 51 -1.40 -9.84 21.39
N ALA A 52 -0.57 -10.53 22.19
CA ALA A 52 0.68 -11.12 21.73
C ALA A 52 0.46 -12.29 20.74
N HIS A 53 -0.58 -13.10 20.94
CA HIS A 53 -0.97 -14.15 20.00
C HIS A 53 -1.39 -13.56 18.65
N SER A 54 -2.18 -12.48 18.67
CA SER A 54 -2.54 -11.74 17.44
C SER A 54 -1.34 -11.10 16.76
N SER A 55 -0.41 -10.50 17.53
CA SER A 55 0.83 -9.94 16.97
C SER A 55 1.65 -11.00 16.23
N ALA A 56 1.78 -12.19 16.81
CA ALA A 56 2.45 -13.32 16.17
C ALA A 56 1.69 -13.85 14.93
N LEU A 57 0.36 -14.02 15.05
CA LEU A 57 -0.49 -14.51 13.96
C LEU A 57 -0.41 -13.64 12.71
N TYR A 58 -0.52 -12.33 12.88
CA TYR A 58 -0.47 -11.36 11.79
C TYR A 58 0.93 -10.81 11.49
N ARG A 59 1.95 -11.29 12.20
CA ARG A 59 3.37 -10.87 12.10
C ARG A 59 3.58 -9.36 12.30
N ILE A 60 2.78 -8.72 13.15
CA ILE A 60 2.78 -7.26 13.34
C ILE A 60 4.16 -6.77 13.78
N ASP A 61 4.84 -7.47 14.69
CA ASP A 61 6.19 -7.09 15.14
C ASP A 61 7.26 -7.23 14.04
N GLY A 62 6.97 -7.99 12.98
CA GLY A 62 7.86 -8.15 11.83
C GLY A 62 7.83 -6.96 10.88
N TRP A 63 6.67 -6.71 10.26
CA TRP A 63 6.48 -5.63 9.28
C TRP A 63 6.13 -4.27 9.90
N GLY A 64 5.60 -4.28 11.12
CA GLY A 64 5.10 -3.08 11.80
C GLY A 64 6.17 -2.31 12.57
N ALA A 65 7.21 -2.99 13.03
CA ALA A 65 8.26 -2.36 13.83
C ALA A 65 9.05 -1.30 13.02
N PRO A 66 9.42 -0.16 13.64
CA PRO A 66 9.14 0.23 15.03
C PRO A 66 7.82 1.01 15.22
N TYR A 67 7.01 1.19 14.18
CA TYR A 67 5.91 2.17 14.16
C TYR A 67 4.55 1.60 14.56
N PHE A 68 4.32 0.31 14.42
CA PHE A 68 3.04 -0.33 14.69
C PHE A 68 3.20 -1.46 15.70
N SER A 69 2.26 -1.53 16.64
CA SER A 69 2.19 -2.57 17.67
C SER A 69 0.75 -2.79 18.13
N VAL A 70 0.49 -3.87 18.86
CA VAL A 70 -0.82 -4.10 19.51
C VAL A 70 -0.74 -3.70 20.99
N ASN A 71 -1.69 -2.91 21.47
CA ASN A 71 -1.77 -2.55 22.89
C ASN A 71 -2.52 -3.61 23.72
N ASN A 72 -2.50 -3.43 25.04
CA ASN A 72 -3.18 -4.35 25.98
C ASN A 72 -4.71 -4.37 25.84
N ALA A 73 -5.30 -3.41 25.13
CA ALA A 73 -6.74 -3.36 24.85
C ALA A 73 -7.11 -4.03 23.52
N GLY A 74 -6.17 -4.73 22.87
CA GLY A 74 -6.43 -5.42 21.60
C GLY A 74 -6.56 -4.49 20.39
N ASN A 75 -6.05 -3.25 20.47
CA ASN A 75 -6.07 -2.30 19.35
C ASN A 75 -4.68 -2.10 18.76
N ILE A 76 -4.63 -1.82 17.46
CA ILE A 76 -3.40 -1.34 16.81
C ILE A 76 -3.07 0.05 17.35
N THR A 77 -1.79 0.25 17.64
CA THR A 77 -1.19 1.50 18.08
C THR A 77 -0.14 1.96 17.10
N VAL A 78 -0.03 3.28 16.96
CA VAL A 78 1.02 3.96 16.21
C VAL A 78 2.03 4.55 17.19
N ARG A 79 3.31 4.30 16.93
CA ARG A 79 4.47 4.83 17.65
C ARG A 79 5.11 5.96 16.84
N PRO A 80 4.69 7.23 17.03
CA PRO A 80 5.06 8.35 16.16
C PRO A 80 6.56 8.61 16.08
N TYR A 81 7.33 8.27 17.12
CA TYR A 81 8.78 8.50 17.21
C TYR A 81 9.59 7.21 17.08
N GLY A 82 8.99 6.16 16.49
CA GLY A 82 9.65 4.86 16.35
C GLY A 82 10.03 4.27 17.70
N THR A 83 11.28 3.80 17.84
CA THR A 83 11.81 3.19 19.08
C THR A 83 11.87 4.15 20.26
N ASP A 84 11.91 5.45 20.00
CA ASP A 84 12.01 6.48 21.04
C ASP A 84 10.63 6.92 21.57
N THR A 85 9.56 6.31 21.06
CA THR A 85 8.18 6.59 21.52
C THR A 85 8.01 6.13 22.97
N LEU A 86 7.62 7.06 23.84
CA LEU A 86 7.24 6.74 25.22
C LEU A 86 5.82 6.15 25.27
N ALA A 87 5.54 5.30 26.26
CA ALA A 87 4.25 4.60 26.35
C ALA A 87 3.00 5.53 26.33
N HIS A 88 3.09 6.75 26.88
CA HIS A 88 1.99 7.72 26.86
C HIS A 88 1.81 8.46 25.53
N GLN A 89 2.82 8.38 24.65
CA GLN A 89 2.83 8.98 23.31
C GLN A 89 2.30 8.02 22.24
N GLU A 90 2.07 6.75 22.57
CA GLU A 90 1.44 5.80 21.66
C GLU A 90 0.01 6.26 21.31
N ILE A 91 -0.32 6.18 20.02
CA ILE A 91 -1.61 6.63 19.50
C ILE A 91 -2.46 5.40 19.16
N ASP A 92 -3.59 5.23 19.84
CA ASP A 92 -4.55 4.16 19.55
C ASP A 92 -5.32 4.46 18.26
N LEU A 93 -5.18 3.58 17.26
CA LEU A 93 -5.74 3.78 15.93
C LEU A 93 -7.28 3.74 15.93
N LEU A 94 -7.89 2.90 16.78
CA LEU A 94 -9.35 2.83 16.91
C LEU A 94 -9.90 4.15 17.46
N LYS A 95 -9.19 4.81 18.37
CA LYS A 95 -9.60 6.13 18.89
C LYS A 95 -9.59 7.20 17.79
N ILE A 96 -8.64 7.16 16.87
CA ILE A 96 -8.63 8.06 15.69
C ILE A 96 -9.86 7.78 14.83
N VAL A 97 -10.08 6.52 14.46
CA VAL A 97 -11.19 6.13 13.57
C VAL A 97 -12.53 6.55 14.16
N LYS A 98 -12.76 6.32 15.45
CA LYS A 98 -13.97 6.79 16.15
C LYS A 98 -14.07 8.31 16.14
N LYS A 99 -13.03 9.04 16.58
CA LYS A 99 -13.04 10.51 16.59
C LYS A 99 -13.36 11.13 15.22
N VAL A 100 -12.91 10.49 14.15
CA VAL A 100 -13.04 10.99 12.78
C VAL A 100 -14.37 10.58 12.14
N SER A 101 -14.80 9.33 12.33
CA SER A 101 -16.01 8.79 11.70
C SER A 101 -17.28 9.01 12.49
N ASP A 102 -17.20 9.18 13.81
CA ASP A 102 -18.38 9.41 14.65
C ASP A 102 -19.10 10.72 14.24
N PRO A 103 -20.43 10.77 14.33
CA PRO A 103 -21.20 11.97 13.99
C PRO A 103 -20.77 13.20 14.79
N LYS A 104 -20.93 14.37 14.18
CA LYS A 104 -20.67 15.66 14.85
C LYS A 104 -21.51 15.85 16.12
N SER A 105 -22.71 15.26 16.18
CA SER A 105 -23.60 15.31 17.34
C SER A 105 -23.02 14.68 18.61
N VAL A 106 -22.14 13.68 18.48
CA VAL A 106 -21.42 13.04 19.59
C VAL A 106 -19.97 13.51 19.71
N GLY A 107 -19.62 14.61 19.02
CA GLY A 107 -18.30 15.23 19.08
C GLY A 107 -17.25 14.63 18.13
N GLY A 108 -17.64 13.80 17.16
CA GLY A 108 -16.77 13.35 16.07
C GLY A 108 -16.70 14.35 14.90
N LEU A 109 -16.02 13.97 13.82
CA LEU A 109 -15.89 14.82 12.61
C LEU A 109 -16.91 14.47 11.51
N GLY A 110 -17.54 13.30 11.58
CA GLY A 110 -18.51 12.81 10.61
C GLY A 110 -17.93 12.52 9.22
N LEU A 111 -16.64 12.16 9.12
CA LEU A 111 -16.07 11.71 7.85
C LEU A 111 -16.53 10.29 7.52
N GLN A 112 -16.80 10.03 6.25
CA GLN A 112 -17.22 8.72 5.77
C GLN A 112 -16.00 7.84 5.45
N LEU A 113 -16.19 6.52 5.60
CA LEU A 113 -15.20 5.51 5.20
C LEU A 113 -15.32 5.23 3.69
N PRO A 114 -14.24 4.75 3.05
CA PRO A 114 -12.90 4.48 3.59
C PRO A 114 -12.13 5.75 3.97
N LEU A 115 -11.13 5.59 4.84
CA LEU A 115 -10.35 6.67 5.45
C LEU A 115 -8.85 6.40 5.37
N ILE A 116 -8.07 7.35 4.88
CA ILE A 116 -6.62 7.37 5.00
C ILE A 116 -6.23 8.16 6.25
N VAL A 117 -5.52 7.52 7.18
CA VAL A 117 -4.92 8.13 8.36
C VAL A 117 -3.45 8.39 8.08
N ARG A 118 -3.07 9.67 8.00
CA ARG A 118 -1.67 10.10 7.87
C ARG A 118 -1.10 10.53 9.22
N VAL A 119 0.13 10.12 9.50
CA VAL A 119 0.86 10.42 10.74
C VAL A 119 2.17 11.13 10.39
N PRO A 120 2.18 12.48 10.26
CA PRO A 120 3.38 13.23 9.89
C PRO A 120 4.57 13.04 10.83
N ASP A 121 4.34 12.70 12.10
CA ASP A 121 5.42 12.41 13.05
C ASP A 121 6.21 11.15 12.65
N VAL A 122 5.53 10.11 12.14
CA VAL A 122 6.19 8.92 11.58
C VAL A 122 7.03 9.30 10.36
N LEU A 123 6.48 10.12 9.46
CA LEU A 123 7.21 10.62 8.29
C LEU A 123 8.47 11.39 8.68
N LYS A 124 8.37 12.28 9.67
CA LYS A 124 9.49 13.02 10.24
C LYS A 124 10.55 12.07 10.81
N ASN A 125 10.13 11.11 11.64
CA ASN A 125 11.04 10.14 12.24
C ASN A 125 11.75 9.25 11.18
N ARG A 126 11.07 8.88 10.08
CA ARG A 126 11.70 8.16 8.96
C ARG A 126 12.82 8.96 8.31
N LEU A 127 12.61 10.26 8.07
CA LEU A 127 13.62 11.15 7.51
C LEU A 127 14.82 11.30 8.46
N GLU A 128 14.57 11.53 9.74
CA GLU A 128 15.60 11.67 10.78
C GLU A 128 16.39 10.37 10.97
N SER A 129 15.72 9.22 10.95
CA SER A 129 16.35 7.89 11.06
C SER A 129 17.27 7.58 9.88
N LEU A 130 16.83 7.92 8.65
CA LEU A 130 17.65 7.74 7.45
C LEU A 130 18.90 8.63 7.51
N GLN A 131 18.72 9.91 7.86
CA GLN A 131 19.84 10.84 8.02
C GLN A 131 20.83 10.36 9.08
N SER A 132 20.33 9.95 10.25
CA SER A 132 21.15 9.49 11.37
C SER A 132 21.94 8.22 11.04
N ALA A 133 21.34 7.28 10.30
CA ALA A 133 22.02 6.06 9.85
C ALA A 133 23.22 6.38 8.93
N PHE A 134 23.05 7.32 7.99
CA PHE A 134 24.14 7.77 7.14
C PHE A 134 25.20 8.56 7.89
N GLU A 135 24.81 9.46 8.80
CA GLU A 135 25.78 10.21 9.60
C GLU A 135 26.62 9.30 10.50
N SER A 136 25.98 8.32 11.15
CA SER A 136 26.65 7.28 11.94
C SER A 136 27.64 6.48 11.08
N ALA A 137 27.21 6.03 9.89
CA ALA A 137 28.09 5.30 8.97
C ALA A 137 29.28 6.14 8.48
N ILE A 138 29.07 7.42 8.18
CA ILE A 138 30.10 8.37 7.76
C ILE A 138 31.14 8.57 8.86
N GLN A 139 30.70 8.82 10.10
CA GLN A 139 31.59 9.01 11.24
C GLN A 139 32.38 7.74 11.55
N ALA A 140 31.70 6.59 11.65
CA ALA A 140 32.31 5.30 11.99
C ALA A 140 33.36 4.86 10.95
N GLN A 141 33.18 5.23 9.69
CA GLN A 141 34.07 4.86 8.60
C GLN A 141 35.00 6.01 8.18
N GLY A 142 35.07 7.12 8.92
CA GLY A 142 35.98 8.23 8.59
C GLY A 142 35.79 8.80 7.18
N TYR A 143 34.55 8.82 6.69
CA TYR A 143 34.24 9.36 5.37
C TYR A 143 34.30 10.89 5.39
N GLU A 144 35.11 11.50 4.52
CA GLU A 144 35.42 12.95 4.56
C GLU A 144 34.32 13.89 4.04
N SER A 145 33.19 13.36 3.57
CA SER A 145 32.07 14.14 3.04
C SER A 145 30.76 13.78 3.77
N HIS A 146 29.61 14.24 3.28
CA HIS A 146 28.33 14.12 3.95
C HIS A 146 27.27 13.44 3.07
N TYR A 147 26.18 13.01 3.72
CA TYR A 147 24.98 12.51 3.06
C TYR A 147 23.95 13.63 2.85
N ARG A 148 23.19 13.54 1.76
CA ARG A 148 22.06 14.42 1.45
C ARG A 148 20.95 13.63 0.76
N GLY A 149 19.85 13.41 1.45
CA GLY A 149 18.70 12.71 0.86
C GLY A 149 17.89 13.61 -0.10
N VAL A 150 17.24 12.97 -1.07
CA VAL A 150 16.34 13.60 -2.03
C VAL A 150 15.05 12.79 -2.09
N TYR A 151 13.90 13.46 -2.09
CA TYR A 151 12.61 12.78 -2.15
C TYR A 151 12.07 12.77 -3.58
N PRO A 152 11.95 11.61 -4.23
CA PRO A 152 11.31 11.51 -5.54
C PRO A 152 9.80 11.68 -5.40
N VAL A 153 9.27 12.79 -5.90
CA VAL A 153 7.85 13.15 -5.71
C VAL A 153 6.90 12.14 -6.34
N LYS A 154 7.38 11.37 -7.33
CA LYS A 154 6.62 10.28 -7.97
C LYS A 154 6.08 9.23 -6.99
N CYS A 155 6.68 9.10 -5.81
CA CYS A 155 6.25 8.15 -4.80
C CYS A 155 4.95 8.58 -4.09
N ASN A 156 4.73 9.89 -3.90
CA ASN A 156 3.49 10.47 -3.39
C ASN A 156 3.53 11.99 -3.65
N GLN A 157 2.77 12.46 -4.63
CA GLN A 157 2.72 13.88 -5.04
C GLN A 157 1.74 14.71 -4.21
N ASP A 158 1.10 14.13 -3.18
CA ASP A 158 0.17 14.88 -2.34
C ASP A 158 0.88 16.10 -1.74
N ARG A 159 0.23 17.26 -1.91
CA ARG A 159 0.75 18.56 -1.49
C ARG A 159 1.26 18.54 -0.04
N PHE A 160 0.52 17.93 0.87
CA PHE A 160 0.83 17.98 2.30
C PHE A 160 1.98 17.05 2.65
N VAL A 161 2.05 15.87 2.00
CA VAL A 161 3.19 14.96 2.13
C VAL A 161 4.47 15.64 1.66
N VAL A 162 4.46 16.26 0.49
CA VAL A 162 5.65 16.95 -0.04
C VAL A 162 6.04 18.15 0.81
N GLN A 163 5.06 18.94 1.28
CA GLN A 163 5.33 20.08 2.17
C GLN A 163 5.93 19.65 3.51
N ASP A 164 5.42 18.56 4.09
CA ASP A 164 5.97 17.99 5.32
C ASP A 164 7.39 17.47 5.11
N ILE A 165 7.68 16.80 3.99
CA ILE A 165 9.04 16.35 3.64
C ILE A 165 10.00 17.53 3.53
N VAL A 166 9.62 18.60 2.82
CA VAL A 166 10.46 19.79 2.68
C VAL A 166 10.69 20.46 4.04
N LYS A 167 9.65 20.55 4.87
CA LYS A 167 9.71 21.16 6.20
C LYS A 167 10.61 20.36 7.14
N PHE A 168 10.38 19.05 7.25
CA PHE A 168 11.13 18.16 8.15
C PHE A 168 12.56 17.92 7.66
N GLY A 169 12.77 17.92 6.34
CA GLY A 169 14.07 17.74 5.71
C GLY A 169 14.96 18.99 5.67
N ALA A 170 14.42 20.18 5.96
CA ALA A 170 15.16 21.44 5.87
C ALA A 170 16.47 21.48 6.70
N PRO A 171 16.53 20.98 7.96
CA PRO A 171 17.77 20.92 8.73
C PRO A 171 18.87 20.06 8.07
N PHE A 172 18.47 19.09 7.24
CA PHE A 172 19.36 18.11 6.62
C PHE A 172 19.68 18.44 5.16
N ARG A 173 19.21 19.59 4.65
CA ARG A 173 19.30 19.98 3.22
C ARG A 173 18.64 18.94 2.30
N PHE A 174 17.57 18.31 2.78
CA PHE A 174 16.85 17.28 2.03
C PHE A 174 16.20 17.88 0.78
N GLY A 175 16.47 17.28 -0.37
CA GLY A 175 16.04 17.75 -1.68
C GLY A 175 14.75 17.12 -2.19
N LEU A 176 14.34 17.53 -3.40
CA LEU A 176 13.26 16.90 -4.16
C LEU A 176 13.79 16.43 -5.52
N GLU A 177 13.26 15.32 -6.01
CA GLU A 177 13.48 14.82 -7.36
C GLU A 177 12.18 14.90 -8.16
N ALA A 178 12.30 15.32 -9.41
CA ALA A 178 11.20 15.43 -10.36
C ALA A 178 11.51 14.59 -11.60
N GLY A 179 10.56 13.74 -12.00
CA GLY A 179 10.65 12.90 -13.20
C GLY A 179 9.88 13.44 -14.40
N SER A 180 9.18 14.58 -14.26
CA SER A 180 8.34 15.18 -15.31
C SER A 180 8.17 16.69 -15.13
N LYS A 181 7.64 17.40 -16.15
CA LYS A 181 7.44 18.87 -16.07
C LYS A 181 6.50 19.30 -14.93
N PRO A 182 5.34 18.66 -14.70
CA PRO A 182 4.46 19.03 -13.57
C PRO A 182 5.13 18.80 -12.22
N GLU A 183 5.87 17.69 -12.09
CA GLU A 183 6.65 17.39 -10.89
C GLU A 183 7.76 18.43 -10.66
N LEU A 184 8.39 18.93 -11.72
CA LEU A 184 9.39 20.00 -11.62
C LEU A 184 8.78 21.31 -11.11
N LEU A 185 7.62 21.71 -11.63
CA LEU A 185 6.91 22.90 -11.14
C LEU A 185 6.50 22.76 -9.67
N LEU A 186 5.99 21.59 -9.28
CA LEU A 186 5.67 21.26 -7.90
C LEU A 186 6.90 21.36 -7.01
N ALA A 187 8.01 20.74 -7.42
CA ALA A 187 9.25 20.72 -6.66
C ALA A 187 9.88 22.12 -6.52
N MET A 188 9.88 22.91 -7.60
CA MET A 188 10.31 24.32 -7.57
C MET A 188 9.50 25.12 -6.55
N SER A 189 8.17 25.00 -6.59
CA SER A 189 7.26 25.71 -5.69
C SER A 189 7.49 25.32 -4.22
N CYS A 190 7.64 24.02 -3.94
CA CYS A 190 7.86 23.54 -2.57
C CYS A 190 9.23 23.95 -2.03
N LEU A 191 10.30 23.83 -2.83
CA LEU A 191 11.67 24.14 -2.40
C LEU A 191 11.90 25.63 -2.14
N CYS A 192 11.07 26.54 -2.65
CA CYS A 192 11.08 27.95 -2.25
C CYS A 192 10.87 28.16 -0.74
N LYS A 193 10.25 27.19 -0.05
CA LYS A 193 10.07 27.18 1.42
C LYS A 193 11.04 26.25 2.14
N GLY A 194 11.93 25.59 1.40
CA GLY A 194 12.89 24.62 1.90
C GLY A 194 14.26 25.23 2.21
N ASN A 195 15.25 24.35 2.37
CA ASN A 195 16.63 24.77 2.53
C ASN A 195 17.21 25.24 1.17
N PRO A 196 17.87 26.41 1.07
CA PRO A 196 18.46 26.88 -0.18
C PRO A 196 19.53 25.96 -0.79
N GLU A 197 20.19 25.13 0.01
CA GLU A 197 21.17 24.15 -0.46
C GLU A 197 20.53 22.82 -0.91
N ALA A 198 19.24 22.60 -0.66
CA ALA A 198 18.54 21.38 -1.01
C ALA A 198 18.58 21.14 -2.52
N LEU A 199 18.93 19.91 -2.92
CA LEU A 199 19.02 19.54 -4.33
C LEU A 199 17.63 19.50 -4.97
N LEU A 200 17.55 19.98 -6.21
CA LEU A 200 16.44 19.70 -7.13
C LEU A 200 16.97 18.83 -8.26
N VAL A 201 16.72 17.52 -8.20
CA VAL A 201 17.22 16.58 -9.21
C VAL A 201 16.16 16.40 -10.30
N CYS A 202 16.54 16.60 -11.56
CA CYS A 202 15.65 16.48 -12.70
C CYS A 202 15.98 15.21 -13.50
N ASN A 203 15.14 14.19 -13.37
CA ASN A 203 15.17 12.95 -14.15
C ASN A 203 14.00 12.90 -15.17
N GLY A 204 13.86 11.78 -15.86
CA GLY A 204 12.82 11.54 -16.87
C GLY A 204 13.22 12.05 -18.26
N PHE A 205 12.33 11.89 -19.24
CA PHE A 205 12.55 12.44 -20.58
C PHE A 205 12.42 13.98 -20.56
N LYS A 206 13.40 14.66 -21.15
CA LYS A 206 13.46 16.13 -21.13
C LYS A 206 13.43 16.68 -22.55
N ASP A 207 12.38 17.42 -22.86
CA ASP A 207 12.32 18.26 -24.04
C ASP A 207 12.90 19.66 -23.76
N ALA A 208 12.90 20.53 -24.79
CA ALA A 208 13.43 21.88 -24.67
C ALA A 208 12.72 22.72 -23.58
N GLU A 209 11.41 22.52 -23.38
CA GLU A 209 10.64 23.23 -22.35
C GLU A 209 11.05 22.78 -20.95
N TYR A 210 11.20 21.47 -20.72
CA TYR A 210 11.72 20.95 -19.47
C TYR A 210 13.10 21.54 -19.17
N ILE A 211 14.05 21.43 -20.11
CA ILE A 211 15.42 21.93 -19.93
C ILE A 211 15.42 23.45 -19.65
N PHE A 212 14.60 24.22 -20.37
CA PHE A 212 14.41 25.64 -20.11
C PHE A 212 13.94 25.90 -18.68
N LEU A 213 12.93 25.16 -18.21
CA LEU A 213 12.39 25.31 -16.87
C LEU A 213 13.41 24.94 -15.78
N ALA A 214 14.20 23.88 -15.98
CA ALA A 214 15.28 23.50 -15.06
C ALA A 214 16.40 24.56 -14.99
N LEU A 215 16.75 25.20 -16.11
CA LEU A 215 17.68 26.32 -16.15
C LEU A 215 17.08 27.60 -15.55
N LEU A 216 15.76 27.80 -15.67
CA LEU A 216 15.06 28.88 -14.99
C LEU A 216 15.09 28.66 -13.46
N ALA A 217 14.87 27.44 -12.98
CA ALA A 217 15.01 27.09 -11.57
C ALA A 217 16.41 27.45 -11.03
N ARG A 218 17.46 27.17 -11.81
CA ARG A 218 18.83 27.61 -11.50
C ARG A 218 18.96 29.14 -11.36
N LYS A 219 18.30 29.89 -12.25
CA LYS A 219 18.27 31.37 -12.24
C LYS A 219 17.51 31.91 -11.04
N LEU A 220 16.53 31.16 -10.53
CA LEU A 220 15.80 31.43 -9.29
C LEU A 220 16.55 30.95 -8.03
N ALA A 221 17.84 30.66 -8.16
CA ALA A 221 18.72 30.21 -7.07
C ALA A 221 18.35 28.86 -6.42
N LEU A 222 17.56 28.02 -7.10
CA LEU A 222 17.37 26.63 -6.69
C LEU A 222 18.60 25.79 -7.07
N ASN A 223 18.99 24.84 -6.21
CA ASN A 223 20.14 23.96 -6.45
C ASN A 223 19.80 22.82 -7.43
N THR A 224 19.47 23.19 -8.66
CA THR A 224 18.95 22.29 -9.70
C THR A 224 20.06 21.56 -10.46
N VAL A 225 19.93 20.24 -10.58
CA VAL A 225 20.80 19.36 -11.37
C VAL A 225 19.98 18.71 -12.49
N ILE A 226 20.44 18.85 -13.73
CA ILE A 226 19.83 18.21 -14.90
C ILE A 226 20.55 16.89 -15.15
N VAL A 227 19.90 15.76 -14.85
CA VAL A 227 20.49 14.43 -15.05
C VAL A 227 20.20 13.95 -16.47
N LEU A 228 21.25 13.78 -17.27
CA LEU A 228 21.15 13.27 -18.63
C LEU A 228 20.81 11.78 -18.61
N GLU A 229 19.69 11.42 -19.24
CA GLU A 229 19.23 10.04 -19.39
C GLU A 229 19.35 9.53 -20.83
N GLU A 230 19.41 10.45 -21.80
CA GLU A 230 19.69 10.20 -23.23
C GLU A 230 20.88 11.04 -23.72
N GLU A 231 21.60 10.56 -24.74
CA GLU A 231 22.83 11.23 -25.21
C GLU A 231 22.50 12.58 -25.86
N GLU A 232 21.35 12.68 -26.51
CA GLU A 232 20.86 13.82 -27.28
C GLU A 232 20.49 15.02 -26.38
N GLU A 233 20.12 14.76 -25.11
CA GLU A 233 19.76 15.80 -24.14
C GLU A 233 20.92 16.79 -23.89
N VAL A 234 22.18 16.37 -24.05
CA VAL A 234 23.35 17.24 -23.84
C VAL A 234 23.37 18.42 -24.81
N ASP A 235 22.94 18.20 -26.06
CA ASP A 235 22.97 19.22 -27.10
C ASP A 235 21.92 20.31 -26.79
N LEU A 236 20.73 19.90 -26.32
CA LEU A 236 19.67 20.80 -25.85
C LEU A 236 20.10 21.61 -24.62
N VAL A 237 20.75 20.96 -23.64
CA VAL A 237 21.26 21.64 -22.44
C VAL A 237 22.27 22.71 -22.80
N ILE A 238 23.24 22.41 -23.68
CA ILE A 238 24.26 23.36 -24.12
C ILE A 238 23.62 24.53 -24.88
N GLU A 239 22.71 24.25 -25.82
CA GLU A 239 22.05 25.26 -26.62
C GLU A 239 21.24 26.25 -25.75
N ILE A 240 20.37 25.72 -24.90
CA ILE A 240 19.46 26.53 -24.08
C ILE A 240 20.25 27.26 -22.98
N SER A 241 21.26 26.63 -22.39
CA SER A 241 22.19 27.27 -21.45
C SER A 241 22.82 28.53 -22.04
N LYS A 242 23.34 28.45 -23.27
CA LYS A 242 23.93 29.59 -23.98
C LYS A 242 22.91 30.68 -24.25
N LYS A 243 21.70 30.32 -24.70
CA LYS A 243 20.59 31.28 -24.92
C LYS A 243 20.19 32.01 -23.64
N LEU A 244 20.13 31.31 -22.51
CA LEU A 244 19.74 31.88 -21.22
C LEU A 244 20.89 32.56 -20.46
N SER A 245 22.13 32.38 -20.91
CA SER A 245 23.35 32.79 -20.18
C SER A 245 23.39 32.25 -18.74
N VAL A 246 22.92 31.01 -18.55
CA VAL A 246 22.93 30.30 -17.27
C VAL A 246 23.85 29.09 -17.41
N ARG A 247 24.89 28.98 -16.57
CA ARG A 247 25.70 27.76 -16.50
C ARG A 247 24.87 26.62 -15.87
N PRO A 248 24.73 25.46 -16.52
CA PRO A 248 23.99 24.32 -15.98
C PRO A 248 24.80 23.61 -14.91
N VAL A 249 24.12 22.87 -14.05
CA VAL A 249 24.71 21.75 -13.30
C VAL A 249 24.15 20.47 -13.92
N ILE A 250 25.05 19.62 -14.40
CA ILE A 250 24.73 18.44 -15.19
C ILE A 250 25.08 17.20 -14.37
N GLY A 251 24.15 16.25 -14.34
CA GLY A 251 24.40 14.88 -13.94
C GLY A 251 24.34 13.93 -15.13
N VAL A 252 24.89 12.72 -15.01
CA VAL A 252 24.68 11.63 -15.98
C VAL A 252 24.13 10.42 -15.26
N ARG A 253 23.09 9.80 -15.82
CA ARG A 253 22.58 8.52 -15.33
C ARG A 253 23.33 7.39 -16.01
N ALA A 254 24.08 6.60 -15.25
CA ALA A 254 24.83 5.47 -15.80
C ALA A 254 23.99 4.18 -15.83
N LYS A 255 24.10 3.44 -16.94
CA LYS A 255 23.65 2.05 -17.02
C LYS A 255 24.69 1.12 -16.39
N LEU A 256 24.31 0.47 -15.30
CA LEU A 256 25.14 -0.52 -14.63
C LEU A 256 25.06 -1.88 -15.33
N ARG A 257 26.10 -2.69 -15.20
CA ARG A 257 26.10 -4.11 -15.60
C ARG A 257 25.51 -5.00 -14.50
N THR A 258 25.62 -4.57 -13.25
CA THR A 258 24.96 -5.21 -12.10
C THR A 258 23.45 -5.26 -12.32
N LYS A 259 22.85 -6.46 -12.15
CA LYS A 259 21.41 -6.70 -12.35
C LYS A 259 20.72 -7.04 -11.05
N HIS A 260 19.49 -6.53 -10.90
CA HIS A 260 18.55 -6.96 -9.87
C HIS A 260 17.64 -8.05 -10.46
N SER A 261 17.41 -9.13 -9.73
CA SER A 261 16.42 -10.18 -10.05
C SER A 261 15.10 -9.92 -9.32
N GLY A 262 13.98 -10.48 -9.79
CA GLY A 262 12.66 -10.32 -9.18
C GLY A 262 11.73 -9.39 -9.97
N HIS A 263 10.58 -9.04 -9.39
CA HIS A 263 9.53 -8.23 -10.04
C HIS A 263 10.04 -6.90 -10.62
N PHE A 264 11.05 -6.27 -10.00
CA PHE A 264 11.61 -4.99 -10.45
C PHE A 264 12.87 -5.13 -11.33
N GLY A 265 13.34 -6.35 -11.59
CA GLY A 265 14.61 -6.62 -12.28
C GLY A 265 14.66 -6.18 -13.75
N SER A 266 13.51 -6.01 -14.40
CA SER A 266 13.41 -5.52 -15.78
C SER A 266 13.80 -4.05 -15.93
N THR A 267 13.80 -3.29 -14.84
CA THR A 267 14.18 -1.87 -14.82
C THR A 267 15.69 -1.65 -14.69
N SER A 268 16.46 -2.72 -14.51
CA SER A 268 17.87 -2.70 -14.11
C SER A 268 18.80 -3.22 -15.21
N GLY A 269 20.08 -2.84 -15.12
CA GLY A 269 21.11 -3.33 -16.03
C GLY A 269 21.19 -2.57 -17.38
N GLU A 270 22.02 -3.08 -18.30
CA GLU A 270 22.31 -2.46 -19.60
C GLU A 270 21.08 -2.28 -20.51
N LYS A 271 20.04 -3.11 -20.31
CA LYS A 271 18.76 -3.03 -21.03
C LYS A 271 17.72 -2.11 -20.37
N GLY A 272 18.09 -1.43 -19.28
CA GLY A 272 17.20 -0.48 -18.61
C GLY A 272 16.70 0.61 -19.55
N LYS A 273 15.46 1.06 -19.32
CA LYS A 273 14.78 2.09 -20.12
C LYS A 273 15.58 3.40 -20.20
N PHE A 274 16.23 3.78 -19.10
CA PHE A 274 16.93 5.06 -18.95
C PHE A 274 18.42 4.88 -18.72
N GLY A 275 19.17 5.92 -19.05
CA GLY A 275 20.60 6.03 -18.74
C GLY A 275 21.51 5.73 -19.92
N LEU A 276 22.76 6.10 -19.72
CA LEU A 276 23.80 6.09 -20.72
C LEU A 276 24.74 4.89 -20.51
N THR A 277 25.06 4.22 -21.61
CA THR A 277 26.17 3.27 -21.65
C THR A 277 27.50 4.01 -21.48
N THR A 278 28.58 3.29 -21.11
CA THR A 278 29.92 3.89 -20.98
C THR A 278 30.38 4.60 -22.26
N ILE A 279 30.01 4.10 -23.44
CA ILE A 279 30.34 4.73 -24.73
C ILE A 279 29.64 6.08 -24.85
N GLN A 280 28.34 6.15 -24.53
CA GLN A 280 27.56 7.38 -24.56
C GLN A 280 28.06 8.39 -23.53
N ILE A 281 28.40 7.93 -22.31
CA ILE A 281 29.00 8.79 -21.28
C ILE A 281 30.29 9.44 -21.79
N LEU A 282 31.20 8.69 -22.42
CA LEU A 282 32.44 9.25 -22.98
C LEU A 282 32.17 10.28 -24.09
N ARG A 283 31.14 10.07 -24.90
CA ARG A 283 30.71 11.05 -25.92
C ARG A 283 30.15 12.32 -25.30
N VAL A 284 29.33 12.21 -24.25
CA VAL A 284 28.82 13.36 -23.48
C VAL A 284 29.99 14.14 -22.87
N VAL A 285 30.95 13.47 -22.23
CA VAL A 285 32.18 14.10 -21.70
C VAL A 285 32.92 14.86 -22.80
N LYS A 286 33.10 14.25 -23.98
CA LYS A 286 33.77 14.89 -25.11
C LYS A 286 33.03 16.13 -25.61
N LYS A 287 31.70 16.05 -25.78
CA LYS A 287 30.85 17.18 -26.19
C LYS A 287 30.91 18.34 -25.19
N LEU A 288 30.87 18.04 -23.88
CA LEU A 288 30.99 19.03 -22.82
C LEU A 288 32.38 19.67 -22.81
N GLN A 289 33.44 18.88 -23.01
CA GLN A 289 34.81 19.38 -23.12
C GLN A 289 34.96 20.33 -24.32
N ASP A 290 34.48 19.92 -25.50
CA ASP A 290 34.56 20.72 -26.74
C ASP A 290 33.74 22.02 -26.64
N SER A 291 32.72 22.04 -25.77
CA SER A 291 31.91 23.23 -25.45
C SER A 291 32.44 24.06 -24.28
N GLY A 292 33.56 23.69 -23.66
CA GLY A 292 34.11 24.37 -22.48
C GLY A 292 33.17 24.34 -21.27
N MET A 293 32.46 23.23 -21.08
CA MET A 293 31.43 22.99 -20.05
C MET A 293 31.67 21.70 -19.25
N LEU A 294 32.87 21.11 -19.30
CA LEU A 294 33.18 19.87 -18.57
C LEU A 294 33.08 20.04 -17.04
N ASP A 295 33.34 21.25 -16.53
CA ASP A 295 33.13 21.66 -15.14
C ASP A 295 31.65 21.63 -14.70
N CYS A 296 30.72 21.67 -15.65
CA CYS A 296 29.30 21.59 -15.37
C CYS A 296 28.86 20.16 -15.03
N LEU A 297 29.63 19.13 -15.39
CA LEU A 297 29.36 17.74 -15.02
C LEU A 297 29.80 17.48 -13.57
N GLN A 298 28.83 17.36 -12.67
CA GLN A 298 29.09 17.34 -11.22
C GLN A 298 28.41 16.16 -10.49
N LEU A 299 27.52 15.42 -11.14
CA LEU A 299 26.75 14.35 -10.50
C LEU A 299 26.78 13.07 -11.35
N LEU A 300 27.02 11.92 -10.69
CA LEU A 300 26.76 10.61 -11.27
C LEU A 300 25.53 10.03 -10.60
N HIS A 301 24.48 9.76 -11.37
CA HIS A 301 23.28 9.07 -10.91
C HIS A 301 23.30 7.63 -11.41
N PHE A 302 22.75 6.71 -10.64
CA PHE A 302 22.39 5.38 -11.11
C PHE A 302 21.19 4.86 -10.34
N HIS A 303 20.53 3.84 -10.90
CA HIS A 303 19.41 3.19 -10.24
C HIS A 303 19.52 1.69 -10.41
N ILE A 304 19.71 0.98 -9.29
CA ILE A 304 19.76 -0.49 -9.29
C ILE A 304 18.36 -1.09 -9.49
N GLY A 305 17.30 -0.39 -9.08
CA GLY A 305 15.91 -0.85 -9.10
C GLY A 305 15.20 -0.52 -7.78
N SER A 306 13.86 -0.61 -7.75
CA SER A 306 13.09 -0.52 -6.49
C SER A 306 13.23 -1.81 -5.68
N GLN A 307 13.11 -1.73 -4.36
CA GLN A 307 13.03 -2.90 -3.46
C GLN A 307 14.26 -3.83 -3.57
N ILE A 308 15.47 -3.30 -3.35
CA ILE A 308 16.70 -4.09 -3.38
C ILE A 308 16.71 -5.02 -2.16
N PRO A 309 16.86 -6.35 -2.32
CA PRO A 309 16.62 -7.32 -1.26
C PRO A 309 17.80 -7.52 -0.30
N SER A 310 19.04 -7.23 -0.74
CA SER A 310 20.24 -7.46 0.07
C SER A 310 21.31 -6.38 -0.09
N THR A 311 22.12 -6.20 0.96
CA THR A 311 23.27 -5.28 0.95
C THR A 311 24.38 -5.72 0.01
N ALA A 312 24.52 -7.03 -0.26
CA ALA A 312 25.51 -7.55 -1.20
C ALA A 312 25.24 -7.05 -2.63
N LEU A 313 23.97 -7.09 -3.07
CA LEU A 313 23.58 -6.57 -4.39
C LEU A 313 23.74 -5.04 -4.46
N LEU A 314 23.34 -4.34 -3.40
CA LEU A 314 23.53 -2.90 -3.27
C LEU A 314 25.01 -2.52 -3.39
N GLN A 315 25.88 -3.20 -2.63
CA GLN A 315 27.32 -2.93 -2.61
C GLN A 315 27.94 -3.17 -3.98
N ALA A 316 27.57 -4.25 -4.69
CA ALA A 316 28.05 -4.51 -6.04
C ALA A 316 27.73 -3.36 -7.01
N GLY A 317 26.48 -2.87 -7.01
CA GLY A 317 26.07 -1.76 -7.86
C GLY A 317 26.74 -0.43 -7.49
N VAL A 318 26.85 -0.13 -6.18
CA VAL A 318 27.51 1.11 -5.71
C VAL A 318 29.00 1.10 -6.02
N VAL A 319 29.70 -0.04 -5.88
CA VAL A 319 31.12 -0.16 -6.25
C VAL A 319 31.31 0.09 -7.74
N GLU A 320 30.47 -0.50 -8.60
CA GLU A 320 30.52 -0.27 -10.04
C GLU A 320 30.35 1.21 -10.39
N ALA A 321 29.34 1.86 -9.80
CA ALA A 321 29.10 3.29 -10.01
C ALA A 321 30.25 4.16 -9.48
N ALA A 322 30.80 3.85 -8.31
CA ALA A 322 31.94 4.59 -7.75
C ALA A 322 33.18 4.50 -8.64
N GLN A 323 33.39 3.38 -9.36
CA GLN A 323 34.44 3.30 -10.38
C GLN A 323 34.18 4.25 -11.55
N ILE A 324 32.95 4.30 -12.06
CA ILE A 324 32.56 5.25 -13.13
C ILE A 324 32.77 6.69 -12.66
N TYR A 325 32.34 7.02 -11.44
CA TYR A 325 32.54 8.34 -10.83
C TYR A 325 34.04 8.71 -10.81
N SER A 326 34.90 7.78 -10.39
CA SER A 326 36.35 8.02 -10.32
C SER A 326 36.97 8.28 -11.69
N GLU A 327 36.51 7.60 -12.73
CA GLU A 327 37.00 7.80 -14.09
C GLU A 327 36.50 9.13 -14.68
N LEU A 328 35.28 9.57 -14.38
CA LEU A 328 34.79 10.90 -14.76
C LEU A 328 35.62 12.02 -14.13
N ALA A 329 35.94 11.90 -12.83
CA ALA A 329 36.84 12.83 -12.15
C ALA A 329 38.24 12.84 -12.79
N ARG A 330 38.79 11.66 -13.13
CA ARG A 330 40.07 11.53 -13.85
C ARG A 330 40.05 12.18 -15.23
N LEU A 331 38.92 12.16 -15.93
CA LEU A 331 38.73 12.80 -17.23
C LEU A 331 38.59 14.34 -17.13
N GLY A 332 38.52 14.90 -15.92
CA GLY A 332 38.53 16.34 -15.67
C GLY A 332 37.15 16.95 -15.36
N ALA A 333 36.11 16.14 -15.16
CA ALA A 333 34.82 16.63 -14.67
C ALA A 333 34.91 17.06 -13.19
N ASP A 334 34.18 18.11 -12.80
CA ASP A 334 34.13 18.63 -11.43
C ASP A 334 33.12 17.81 -10.57
N MET A 335 33.36 16.51 -10.51
CA MET A 335 32.47 15.56 -9.84
C MET A 335 32.36 15.87 -8.33
N LYS A 336 31.12 15.97 -7.83
CA LYS A 336 30.78 16.33 -6.45
C LYS A 336 29.82 15.35 -5.79
N VAL A 337 28.86 14.80 -6.52
CA VAL A 337 27.77 14.00 -5.97
C VAL A 337 27.74 12.62 -6.62
N ILE A 338 27.62 11.59 -5.81
CA ILE A 338 27.20 10.27 -6.26
C ILE A 338 25.78 10.03 -5.75
N ASP A 339 24.85 9.95 -6.69
CA ASP A 339 23.45 9.69 -6.42
C ASP A 339 23.14 8.22 -6.71
N ILE A 340 22.82 7.50 -5.64
CA ILE A 340 22.57 6.05 -5.69
C ILE A 340 21.12 5.74 -6.09
N GLY A 341 20.30 6.78 -6.31
CA GLY A 341 18.89 6.67 -6.63
C GLY A 341 18.09 6.04 -5.50
N GLY A 342 16.93 5.48 -5.86
CA GLY A 342 16.08 4.73 -4.94
C GLY A 342 16.56 3.30 -4.70
N GLY A 343 15.66 2.46 -4.18
CA GLY A 343 15.91 1.03 -4.02
C GLY A 343 16.09 0.56 -2.58
N LEU A 344 16.20 1.48 -1.62
CA LEU A 344 16.02 1.16 -0.21
C LEU A 344 14.65 0.48 -0.03
N GLY A 345 14.66 -0.81 0.28
CA GLY A 345 13.44 -1.62 0.36
C GLY A 345 12.77 -1.55 1.73
N ILE A 346 11.59 -2.16 1.79
CA ILE A 346 10.76 -2.27 3.00
C ILE A 346 10.41 -3.72 3.22
N ASP A 347 10.39 -4.14 4.49
CA ASP A 347 9.92 -5.46 4.85
C ASP A 347 8.38 -5.49 4.94
N TYR A 348 7.70 -5.76 3.81
CA TYR A 348 6.23 -5.80 3.77
C TYR A 348 5.64 -7.06 4.43
N ASP A 349 6.38 -8.18 4.47
CA ASP A 349 5.90 -9.46 4.99
C ASP A 349 6.44 -9.80 6.40
N GLY A 350 7.40 -9.01 6.90
CA GLY A 350 8.02 -9.15 8.22
C GLY A 350 9.04 -10.29 8.31
N SER A 351 9.44 -10.90 7.18
CA SER A 351 10.32 -12.07 7.16
C SER A 351 11.81 -11.73 7.27
N LYS A 352 12.19 -10.46 7.09
CA LYS A 352 13.59 -10.00 7.04
C LYS A 352 14.48 -10.83 6.11
N SER A 353 13.96 -11.18 4.94
CA SER A 353 14.59 -12.13 4.03
C SER A 353 14.97 -11.49 2.70
N GLY A 354 16.18 -11.81 2.21
CA GLY A 354 16.65 -11.40 0.89
C GLY A 354 16.16 -12.31 -0.24
N ASN A 355 15.44 -13.39 0.10
CA ASN A 355 14.88 -14.36 -0.86
C ASN A 355 13.40 -14.13 -1.14
N SER A 356 12.75 -13.20 -0.42
CA SER A 356 11.37 -12.79 -0.66
C SER A 356 11.36 -11.52 -1.50
N ASP A 357 10.54 -11.47 -2.55
CA ASP A 357 10.34 -10.25 -3.35
C ASP A 357 9.60 -9.15 -2.57
N LEU A 358 9.03 -9.48 -1.40
CA LEU A 358 8.26 -8.58 -0.53
C LEU A 358 9.06 -8.09 0.68
N SER A 359 10.31 -8.53 0.85
CA SER A 359 11.11 -8.24 2.05
C SER A 359 12.51 -7.73 1.72
N VAL A 360 13.29 -7.44 2.77
CA VAL A 360 14.70 -7.09 2.71
C VAL A 360 15.46 -7.77 3.83
N SER A 361 16.72 -8.14 3.59
CA SER A 361 17.59 -8.78 4.59
C SER A 361 18.42 -7.79 5.40
N TYR A 362 18.01 -6.51 5.49
CA TYR A 362 18.83 -5.48 6.11
C TYR A 362 18.02 -4.36 6.78
N GLY A 363 18.63 -3.71 7.76
CA GLY A 363 18.14 -2.46 8.36
C GLY A 363 18.72 -1.19 7.73
N LEU A 364 18.25 -0.02 8.20
CA LEU A 364 18.72 1.28 7.73
C LEU A 364 20.23 1.48 7.97
N GLN A 365 20.74 1.07 9.14
CA GLN A 365 22.15 1.21 9.48
C GLN A 365 23.06 0.36 8.58
N GLU A 366 22.64 -0.86 8.26
CA GLU A 366 23.39 -1.77 7.38
C GLU A 366 23.38 -1.26 5.94
N TYR A 367 22.24 -0.76 5.46
CA TYR A 367 22.12 -0.09 4.16
C TYR A 367 23.10 1.09 4.04
N ALA A 368 23.04 2.03 5.00
CA ALA A 368 23.91 3.20 5.01
C ALA A 368 25.40 2.80 5.08
N SER A 369 25.73 1.85 5.95
CA SER A 369 27.10 1.37 6.11
C SER A 369 27.65 0.71 4.85
N ALA A 370 26.83 -0.08 4.15
CA ALA A 370 27.22 -0.72 2.89
C ALA A 370 27.50 0.30 1.79
N VAL A 371 26.67 1.33 1.66
CA VAL A 371 26.84 2.41 0.68
C VAL A 371 28.12 3.21 0.98
N VAL A 372 28.28 3.70 2.22
CA VAL A 372 29.44 4.52 2.61
C VAL A 372 30.73 3.74 2.39
N ASN A 373 30.76 2.45 2.78
CA ASN A 373 31.93 1.60 2.62
C ASN A 373 32.29 1.40 1.14
N ALA A 374 31.29 1.09 0.31
CA ALA A 374 31.48 0.89 -1.12
C ALA A 374 32.10 2.11 -1.82
N VAL A 375 31.57 3.31 -1.54
CA VAL A 375 32.07 4.55 -2.13
C VAL A 375 33.47 4.87 -1.58
N ARG A 376 33.65 4.83 -0.25
CA ARG A 376 34.92 5.07 0.42
C ARG A 376 36.03 4.20 -0.16
N PHE A 377 35.80 2.89 -0.25
CA PHE A 377 36.78 1.92 -0.71
C PHE A 377 37.35 2.27 -2.09
N VAL A 378 36.50 2.71 -3.01
CA VAL A 378 36.94 3.11 -4.35
C VAL A 378 37.67 4.46 -4.32
N CYS A 379 37.14 5.44 -3.58
CA CYS A 379 37.73 6.77 -3.48
C CYS A 379 39.14 6.74 -2.84
N ASP A 380 39.29 6.04 -1.71
CA ASP A 380 40.58 5.88 -1.00
C ASP A 380 41.64 5.26 -1.92
N ARG A 381 41.27 4.15 -2.60
CA ARG A 381 42.17 3.42 -3.49
C ARG A 381 42.60 4.23 -4.71
N LYS A 382 41.72 5.11 -5.22
CA LYS A 382 41.99 5.98 -6.37
C LYS A 382 42.55 7.35 -5.95
N SER A 383 42.66 7.61 -4.64
CA SER A 383 43.09 8.88 -4.06
C SER A 383 42.32 10.09 -4.58
N ILE A 384 40.98 9.94 -4.68
CA ILE A 384 40.07 11.03 -5.04
C ILE A 384 39.24 11.45 -3.84
N LYS A 385 38.79 12.72 -3.84
CA LYS A 385 37.92 13.25 -2.78
C LYS A 385 36.63 12.45 -2.69
N HIS A 386 36.16 12.27 -1.46
CA HIS A 386 34.89 11.61 -1.18
C HIS A 386 33.72 12.50 -1.67
N PRO A 387 32.82 11.98 -2.55
CA PRO A 387 31.64 12.73 -2.99
C PRO A 387 30.63 12.98 -1.87
N ILE A 388 29.67 13.86 -2.10
CA ILE A 388 28.41 13.86 -1.37
C ILE A 388 27.65 12.61 -1.80
N ILE A 389 27.17 11.81 -0.83
CA ILE A 389 26.31 10.66 -1.11
C ILE A 389 24.86 11.16 -1.13
N CYS A 390 24.16 10.91 -2.23
CA CYS A 390 22.76 11.22 -2.40
C CYS A 390 21.96 9.92 -2.57
N SER A 391 20.74 9.87 -2.00
CA SER A 391 19.79 8.77 -2.24
C SER A 391 18.37 9.28 -2.43
N GLU A 392 17.60 8.58 -3.27
CA GLU A 392 16.22 8.90 -3.63
C GLU A 392 15.24 7.89 -3.00
N SER A 393 15.33 7.70 -1.68
CA SER A 393 14.68 6.60 -0.95
C SER A 393 13.17 6.81 -0.70
N GLY A 394 12.40 7.21 -1.72
CA GLY A 394 11.01 7.64 -1.61
C GLY A 394 10.08 6.63 -0.93
N ARG A 395 9.99 5.39 -1.43
CA ARG A 395 9.16 4.31 -0.86
C ARG A 395 9.43 4.15 0.64
N ALA A 396 10.70 3.99 1.01
CA ALA A 396 11.13 3.81 2.39
C ALA A 396 10.76 4.97 3.33
N ILE A 397 10.63 6.19 2.81
CA ILE A 397 10.25 7.37 3.59
C ILE A 397 8.74 7.41 3.83
N VAL A 398 7.93 7.21 2.78
CA VAL A 398 6.48 7.46 2.86
C VAL A 398 5.62 6.22 3.12
N SER A 399 6.12 4.98 3.04
CA SER A 399 5.21 3.83 3.22
C SER A 399 4.55 3.75 4.61
N HIS A 400 5.28 4.02 5.69
CA HIS A 400 4.78 3.82 7.07
C HIS A 400 3.86 4.93 7.58
N HIS A 401 3.87 6.11 6.96
CA HIS A 401 3.14 7.27 7.51
C HIS A 401 1.64 7.26 7.19
N SER A 402 1.17 6.39 6.30
CA SER A 402 -0.20 6.39 5.77
C SER A 402 -0.82 5.01 5.94
N ILE A 403 -2.02 4.97 6.54
CA ILE A 403 -2.77 3.75 6.85
C ILE A 403 -4.16 3.89 6.24
N LEU A 404 -4.57 2.94 5.40
CA LEU A 404 -5.91 2.91 4.83
C LEU A 404 -6.82 2.09 5.75
N ILE A 405 -7.87 2.72 6.25
CA ILE A 405 -8.89 2.13 7.10
C ILE A 405 -10.18 1.95 6.30
N PHE A 406 -10.75 0.75 6.40
CA PHE A 406 -12.03 0.42 5.80
C PHE A 406 -12.81 -0.52 6.72
N GLU A 407 -14.10 -0.66 6.46
CA GLU A 407 -15.00 -1.51 7.26
C GLU A 407 -15.43 -2.74 6.49
N ALA A 408 -15.56 -3.87 7.18
CA ALA A 408 -16.31 -5.01 6.65
C ALA A 408 -17.80 -4.81 6.95
N MET A 409 -18.60 -4.77 5.90
CA MET A 409 -20.04 -4.50 5.96
C MET A 409 -20.85 -5.77 6.22
N SER A 410 -20.43 -6.87 5.60
CA SER A 410 -21.08 -8.16 5.73
C SER A 410 -20.10 -9.29 5.46
N ALA A 411 -20.44 -10.49 5.91
CA ALA A 411 -19.70 -11.70 5.60
C ALA A 411 -20.67 -12.72 5.04
N THR A 412 -20.39 -13.22 3.85
CA THR A 412 -21.13 -14.30 3.22
C THR A 412 -20.33 -15.60 3.41
N ALA A 413 -20.96 -16.59 4.04
CA ALA A 413 -20.49 -17.96 3.94
C ALA A 413 -21.02 -18.53 2.61
N PRO A 414 -20.31 -19.49 1.98
CA PRO A 414 -20.93 -20.33 0.97
C PRO A 414 -22.20 -20.93 1.57
N THR A 415 -23.36 -20.48 1.11
CA THR A 415 -24.65 -20.86 1.68
C THR A 415 -24.87 -22.33 1.47
N THR A 416 -24.88 -23.10 2.56
CA THR A 416 -25.56 -24.39 2.57
C THR A 416 -27.01 -24.08 2.86
N PRO A 417 -27.96 -24.40 1.97
CA PRO A 417 -29.36 -24.32 2.35
C PRO A 417 -29.56 -25.16 3.62
N ALA A 418 -30.19 -24.59 4.64
CA ALA A 418 -30.65 -25.38 5.76
C ALA A 418 -31.60 -26.44 5.18
N VAL A 419 -31.35 -27.72 5.50
CA VAL A 419 -32.20 -28.85 5.11
C VAL A 419 -33.51 -28.84 5.89
N ASN A 420 -34.19 -27.69 5.90
CA ASN A 420 -35.55 -27.56 6.40
C ASN A 420 -36.36 -27.12 5.18
N GLN A 421 -37.03 -28.11 4.54
CA GLN A 421 -37.89 -28.01 3.34
C GLN A 421 -37.27 -28.44 1.99
N VAL A 422 -36.43 -29.47 1.97
CA VAL A 422 -36.06 -30.14 0.71
C VAL A 422 -36.79 -31.49 0.68
N ASP A 423 -37.91 -31.57 -0.06
CA ASP A 423 -38.60 -32.83 -0.34
C ASP A 423 -37.70 -33.70 -1.23
N LEU A 424 -36.74 -34.41 -0.62
CA LEU A 424 -35.89 -35.40 -1.30
C LEU A 424 -36.68 -36.32 -2.26
N PRO A 425 -37.93 -36.75 -1.94
CA PRO A 425 -38.75 -37.53 -2.86
C PRO A 425 -39.10 -36.78 -4.16
N PHE A 426 -39.46 -35.50 -4.08
CA PHE A 426 -39.81 -34.66 -5.24
C PHE A 426 -38.60 -34.41 -6.16
N ILE A 427 -37.42 -34.28 -5.58
CA ILE A 427 -36.16 -34.08 -6.32
C ILE A 427 -35.74 -35.37 -7.02
N LEU A 428 -35.79 -36.50 -6.33
CA LEU A 428 -35.51 -37.80 -6.94
C LEU A 428 -36.49 -38.10 -8.09
N GLU A 429 -37.78 -37.77 -7.94
CA GLU A 429 -38.81 -38.02 -8.97
C GLU A 429 -38.56 -37.29 -10.30
N GLY A 430 -37.86 -36.15 -10.28
CA GLY A 430 -37.59 -35.38 -11.50
C GLY A 430 -36.17 -35.47 -12.06
N LEU A 431 -35.26 -36.19 -11.40
CA LEU A 431 -33.93 -36.51 -11.93
C LEU A 431 -34.00 -37.64 -12.95
N SER A 432 -33.08 -37.65 -13.92
CA SER A 432 -32.92 -38.79 -14.84
C SER A 432 -32.49 -40.05 -14.10
N GLU A 433 -32.76 -41.23 -14.68
CA GLU A 433 -32.34 -42.52 -14.10
C GLU A 433 -30.83 -42.56 -13.78
N ASP A 434 -30.00 -42.02 -14.67
CA ASP A 434 -28.56 -41.95 -14.45
C ASP A 434 -28.21 -41.00 -13.29
N ALA A 435 -28.86 -39.84 -13.15
CA ALA A 435 -28.62 -38.92 -12.04
C ALA A 435 -29.09 -39.48 -10.69
N ARG A 436 -30.17 -40.28 -10.69
CA ARG A 436 -30.61 -41.03 -9.50
C ARG A 436 -29.58 -42.07 -9.06
N VAL A 437 -28.96 -42.77 -10.01
CA VAL A 437 -27.89 -43.73 -9.72
C VAL A 437 -26.69 -43.03 -9.07
N ASP A 438 -26.27 -41.87 -9.57
CA ASP A 438 -25.17 -41.10 -8.98
C ASP A 438 -25.54 -40.62 -7.56
N CYS A 439 -26.76 -40.12 -7.36
CA CYS A 439 -27.25 -39.71 -6.04
C CYS A 439 -27.31 -40.90 -5.04
N TRP A 440 -27.68 -42.09 -5.52
CA TRP A 440 -27.67 -43.31 -4.73
C TRP A 440 -26.24 -43.75 -4.38
N ASN A 441 -25.32 -43.72 -5.34
CA ASN A 441 -23.91 -44.05 -5.14
C ASN A 441 -23.26 -43.08 -4.13
N LEU A 442 -23.56 -41.79 -4.23
CA LEU A 442 -23.13 -40.77 -3.28
C LEU A 442 -23.65 -41.05 -1.86
N SER A 443 -24.94 -41.37 -1.73
CA SER A 443 -25.56 -41.70 -0.43
C SER A 443 -24.94 -42.95 0.19
N GLN A 444 -24.67 -43.98 -0.62
CA GLN A 444 -24.03 -45.22 -0.17
C GLN A 444 -22.57 -44.98 0.25
N ALA A 445 -21.81 -44.19 -0.50
CA ALA A 445 -20.44 -43.83 -0.15
C ALA A 445 -20.39 -43.01 1.16
N ALA A 446 -21.34 -42.08 1.35
CA ALA A 446 -21.47 -41.30 2.58
C ALA A 446 -21.80 -42.19 3.80
N MET A 447 -22.71 -43.15 3.65
CA MET A 447 -23.04 -44.13 4.70
C MET A 447 -21.87 -45.06 5.06
N ARG A 448 -20.96 -45.30 4.11
CA ARG A 448 -19.74 -46.11 4.31
C ARG A 448 -18.55 -45.30 4.80
N HIS A 449 -18.69 -44.00 4.97
CA HIS A 449 -17.62 -43.07 5.32
C HIS A 449 -16.44 -43.06 4.32
N GLU A 450 -16.71 -43.34 3.05
CA GLU A 450 -15.69 -43.33 1.98
C GLU A 450 -15.51 -41.92 1.41
N THR A 451 -14.64 -41.13 2.03
CA THR A 451 -14.42 -39.70 1.76
C THR A 451 -14.07 -39.39 0.30
N GLU A 452 -13.05 -40.05 -0.26
CA GLU A 452 -12.61 -39.81 -1.65
C GLU A 452 -13.69 -40.21 -2.67
N THR A 453 -14.35 -41.34 -2.43
CA THR A 453 -15.43 -41.84 -3.27
C THR A 453 -16.64 -40.90 -3.25
N CYS A 454 -16.95 -40.28 -2.11
CA CYS A 454 -18.01 -39.27 -1.99
C CYS A 454 -17.74 -38.06 -2.90
N PHE A 455 -16.50 -37.55 -2.95
CA PHE A 455 -16.16 -36.43 -3.82
C PHE A 455 -16.34 -36.75 -5.29
N VAL A 456 -15.89 -37.94 -5.71
CA VAL A 456 -16.03 -38.38 -7.10
C VAL A 456 -17.51 -38.48 -7.50
N TYR A 457 -18.35 -39.09 -6.67
CA TYR A 457 -19.79 -39.20 -6.96
C TYR A 457 -20.53 -37.87 -6.86
N ALA A 458 -20.14 -36.98 -5.95
CA ALA A 458 -20.72 -35.63 -5.86
C ALA A 458 -20.39 -34.79 -7.10
N ASP A 459 -19.15 -34.86 -7.59
CA ASP A 459 -18.72 -34.16 -8.80
C ASP A 459 -19.42 -34.73 -10.05
N GLN A 460 -19.52 -36.06 -10.17
CA GLN A 460 -20.26 -36.71 -11.27
C GLN A 460 -21.74 -36.33 -11.29
N LEU A 461 -22.41 -36.38 -10.13
CA LEU A 461 -23.80 -35.96 -9.98
C LEU A 461 -23.98 -34.50 -10.38
N LYS A 462 -23.10 -33.61 -9.90
CA LYS A 462 -23.13 -32.17 -10.19
C LYS A 462 -22.91 -31.90 -11.68
N GLN A 463 -21.89 -32.51 -12.29
CA GLN A 463 -21.60 -32.34 -13.71
C GLN A 463 -22.79 -32.78 -14.58
N ARG A 464 -23.36 -33.95 -14.28
CA ARG A 464 -24.52 -34.49 -15.01
C ARG A 464 -25.76 -33.60 -14.87
N CYS A 465 -26.06 -33.15 -13.67
CA CYS A 465 -27.21 -32.26 -13.44
C CYS A 465 -27.01 -30.89 -14.11
N VAL A 466 -25.77 -30.36 -14.15
CA VAL A 466 -25.44 -29.15 -14.89
C VAL A 466 -25.58 -29.34 -16.40
N GLU A 467 -25.19 -30.50 -16.95
CA GLU A 467 -25.41 -30.83 -18.37
C GLU A 467 -26.90 -30.92 -18.71
N GLN A 468 -27.71 -31.60 -17.88
CA GLN A 468 -29.16 -31.67 -18.04
C GLN A 468 -29.84 -30.30 -17.93
N PHE A 469 -29.37 -29.44 -17.02
CA PHE A 469 -29.84 -28.07 -16.91
C PHE A 469 -29.52 -27.25 -18.17
N LYS A 470 -28.30 -27.40 -18.72
CA LYS A 470 -27.92 -26.76 -20.01
C LYS A 470 -28.77 -27.26 -21.18
N GLU A 471 -29.21 -28.51 -21.13
CA GLU A 471 -30.11 -29.12 -22.13
C GLU A 471 -31.59 -28.77 -21.90
N GLY A 472 -31.93 -28.12 -20.77
CA GLY A 472 -33.31 -27.75 -20.41
C GLY A 472 -34.16 -28.92 -19.91
N THR A 473 -33.54 -30.06 -19.59
CA THR A 473 -34.24 -31.25 -19.07
C THR A 473 -34.36 -31.26 -17.53
N LEU A 474 -33.61 -30.36 -16.86
CA LEU A 474 -33.62 -30.17 -15.41
C LEU A 474 -34.10 -28.76 -15.04
N GLY A 475 -35.01 -28.64 -14.07
CA GLY A 475 -35.48 -27.36 -13.51
C GLY A 475 -34.49 -26.74 -12.52
N ILE A 476 -34.66 -25.44 -12.24
CA ILE A 476 -33.76 -24.70 -11.32
C ILE A 476 -33.89 -25.18 -9.87
N GLU A 477 -35.09 -25.60 -9.46
CA GLU A 477 -35.37 -26.14 -8.12
C GLU A 477 -34.62 -27.46 -7.89
N GLN A 478 -34.54 -28.30 -8.92
CA GLN A 478 -33.82 -29.58 -8.88
C GLN A 478 -32.31 -29.36 -8.88
N LEU A 479 -31.81 -28.43 -9.69
CA LEU A 479 -30.39 -28.05 -9.70
C LEU A 479 -29.96 -27.51 -8.32
N ALA A 480 -30.75 -26.61 -7.74
CA ALA A 480 -30.49 -26.05 -6.42
C ALA A 480 -30.49 -27.12 -5.30
N ALA A 481 -31.36 -28.12 -5.42
CA ALA A 481 -31.39 -29.24 -4.49
C ALA A 481 -30.16 -30.15 -4.60
N VAL A 482 -29.70 -30.43 -5.83
CA VAL A 482 -28.47 -31.19 -6.08
C VAL A 482 -27.25 -30.44 -5.55
N ASP A 483 -27.16 -29.13 -5.81
CA ASP A 483 -26.10 -28.28 -5.26
C ASP A 483 -26.11 -28.32 -3.72
N GLY A 484 -27.29 -28.19 -3.10
CA GLY A 484 -27.44 -28.29 -1.64
C GLY A 484 -27.02 -29.65 -1.07
N LEU A 485 -27.30 -30.75 -1.77
CA LEU A 485 -26.87 -32.10 -1.39
C LEU A 485 -25.35 -32.25 -1.49
N CYS A 486 -24.75 -31.82 -2.60
CA CYS A 486 -23.31 -31.89 -2.81
C CYS A 486 -22.54 -31.02 -1.79
N ASP A 487 -23.06 -29.85 -1.44
CA ASP A 487 -22.49 -28.97 -0.41
C ASP A 487 -22.57 -29.60 0.98
N LEU A 488 -23.69 -30.25 1.32
CA LEU A 488 -23.84 -30.96 2.58
C LEU A 488 -22.84 -32.12 2.70
N VAL A 489 -22.66 -32.90 1.64
CA VAL A 489 -21.68 -33.99 1.62
C VAL A 489 -20.26 -33.42 1.78
N SER A 490 -19.93 -32.35 1.06
CA SER A 490 -18.63 -31.70 1.17
C SER A 490 -18.33 -31.24 2.60
N LYS A 491 -19.32 -30.73 3.34
CA LYS A 491 -19.17 -30.35 4.75
C LYS A 491 -19.01 -31.51 5.73
N VAL A 492 -19.65 -32.64 5.45
CA VAL A 492 -19.53 -33.84 6.31
C VAL A 492 -18.17 -34.52 6.09
N VAL A 493 -17.65 -34.42 4.86
CA VAL A 493 -16.45 -35.12 4.41
C VAL A 493 -15.18 -34.28 4.63
N ASP A 494 -15.24 -32.95 4.46
CA ASP A 494 -14.14 -32.02 4.74
C ASP A 494 -14.39 -31.31 6.07
N ALA A 495 -13.50 -31.52 7.05
CA ALA A 495 -13.57 -30.89 8.37
C ALA A 495 -13.07 -29.43 8.36
N SER A 496 -12.56 -28.93 7.23
CA SER A 496 -12.11 -27.54 7.09
C SER A 496 -13.27 -26.63 6.68
N GLU A 497 -13.58 -25.61 7.49
CA GLU A 497 -14.55 -24.60 7.08
C GLU A 497 -14.04 -23.83 5.84
N PRO A 498 -14.86 -23.65 4.79
CA PRO A 498 -14.47 -22.86 3.64
C PRO A 498 -14.29 -21.39 4.03
N ALA A 499 -13.36 -20.70 3.37
CA ALA A 499 -13.13 -19.28 3.62
C ALA A 499 -14.41 -18.48 3.32
N ARG A 500 -14.80 -17.60 4.25
CA ARG A 500 -15.95 -16.69 4.07
C ARG A 500 -15.54 -15.46 3.27
N THR A 501 -16.45 -14.91 2.49
CA THR A 501 -16.20 -13.66 1.77
C THR A 501 -16.67 -12.49 2.62
N TYR A 502 -15.73 -11.62 3.03
CA TYR A 502 -16.04 -10.38 3.73
C TYR A 502 -16.18 -9.26 2.70
N HIS A 503 -17.37 -8.68 2.59
CA HIS A 503 -17.62 -7.54 1.72
C HIS A 503 -17.19 -6.27 2.43
N VAL A 504 -16.18 -5.58 1.89
CA VAL A 504 -15.56 -4.41 2.51
C VAL A 504 -15.96 -3.13 1.79
N ASN A 505 -16.16 -2.06 2.55
CA ASN A 505 -16.50 -0.73 2.04
C ASN A 505 -15.25 -0.04 1.47
N LEU A 506 -14.81 -0.53 0.30
CA LEU A 506 -13.56 -0.14 -0.36
C LEU A 506 -13.68 -0.32 -1.88
N SER A 507 -12.81 0.36 -2.63
CA SER A 507 -12.44 0.00 -4.00
C SER A 507 -10.94 -0.27 -4.08
N ILE A 508 -10.57 -1.48 -4.50
CA ILE A 508 -9.18 -1.94 -4.65
C ILE A 508 -8.49 -1.20 -5.80
N PHE A 509 -9.19 -0.99 -6.92
CA PHE A 509 -8.67 -0.25 -8.07
C PHE A 509 -8.34 1.21 -7.74
N THR A 510 -9.05 1.80 -6.78
CA THR A 510 -8.82 3.17 -6.33
C THR A 510 -7.77 3.25 -5.23
N SER A 511 -7.78 2.33 -4.26
CA SER A 511 -7.00 2.50 -3.02
C SER A 511 -5.80 1.55 -2.89
N ILE A 512 -5.75 0.47 -3.67
CA ILE A 512 -4.69 -0.56 -3.63
C ILE A 512 -4.30 -1.02 -5.06
N PRO A 513 -3.97 -0.10 -5.98
CA PRO A 513 -3.72 -0.43 -7.38
C PRO A 513 -2.50 -1.34 -7.59
N ASP A 514 -1.46 -1.29 -6.73
CA ASP A 514 -0.29 -2.17 -6.88
C ASP A 514 -0.62 -3.64 -6.59
N PHE A 515 -1.59 -3.90 -5.70
CA PHE A 515 -2.07 -5.27 -5.45
C PHE A 515 -2.68 -5.85 -6.73
N TRP A 516 -3.59 -5.11 -7.35
CA TRP A 516 -4.25 -5.53 -8.59
C TRP A 516 -3.29 -5.64 -9.77
N SER A 517 -2.46 -4.62 -10.00
CA SER A 517 -1.69 -4.49 -11.25
C SER A 517 -0.38 -5.29 -11.29
N ILE A 518 0.32 -5.42 -10.15
CA ILE A 518 1.63 -6.07 -10.09
C ILE A 518 1.72 -7.16 -9.02
N GLY A 519 0.62 -7.47 -8.32
CA GLY A 519 0.57 -8.51 -7.29
C GLY A 519 1.29 -8.15 -6.00
N GLN A 520 1.49 -6.86 -5.72
CA GLN A 520 2.11 -6.40 -4.47
C GLN A 520 1.24 -6.79 -3.27
N ILE A 521 1.83 -7.39 -2.25
CA ILE A 521 1.12 -7.75 -1.01
C ILE A 521 1.36 -6.66 0.04
N PHE A 522 0.29 -6.32 0.77
CA PHE A 522 0.31 -5.38 1.88
C PHE A 522 -0.14 -6.06 3.19
N PRO A 523 0.37 -5.65 4.36
CA PRO A 523 -0.22 -6.06 5.62
C PRO A 523 -1.64 -5.52 5.76
N ILE A 524 -2.60 -6.44 5.86
CA ILE A 524 -4.00 -6.15 6.13
C ILE A 524 -4.41 -6.91 7.39
N VAL A 525 -4.83 -6.18 8.42
CA VAL A 525 -5.19 -6.75 9.72
C VAL A 525 -6.39 -6.04 10.32
N PRO A 526 -7.17 -6.70 11.22
CA PRO A 526 -8.12 -5.99 12.07
C PRO A 526 -7.39 -4.95 12.93
N ILE A 527 -7.96 -3.75 13.10
CA ILE A 527 -7.32 -2.71 13.94
C ILE A 527 -7.74 -2.78 15.40
N HIS A 528 -8.69 -3.66 15.73
CA HIS A 528 -9.29 -3.86 17.05
C HIS A 528 -9.70 -5.33 17.24
N ARG A 529 -10.12 -5.69 18.46
CA ARG A 529 -10.45 -7.07 18.89
C ARG A 529 -9.27 -8.04 18.81
N LEU A 530 -8.03 -7.54 18.83
CA LEU A 530 -6.83 -8.38 18.78
C LEU A 530 -6.54 -9.09 20.10
N ASP A 531 -7.32 -8.84 21.15
CA ASP A 531 -7.38 -9.61 22.38
C ASP A 531 -8.35 -10.81 22.29
N GLU A 532 -9.14 -10.91 21.23
CA GLU A 532 -10.03 -12.03 20.92
C GLU A 532 -9.41 -12.96 19.86
N ARG A 533 -9.74 -14.25 19.92
CA ARG A 533 -9.25 -15.22 18.92
C ARG A 533 -10.06 -15.09 17.62
N PRO A 534 -9.43 -14.93 16.44
CA PRO A 534 -10.15 -15.02 15.18
C PRO A 534 -10.65 -16.45 14.95
N GLU A 535 -11.93 -16.58 14.65
CA GLU A 535 -12.62 -17.87 14.52
C GLU A 535 -12.80 -18.31 13.06
N VAL A 536 -12.69 -17.37 12.11
CA VAL A 536 -13.07 -17.56 10.72
C VAL A 536 -11.89 -17.27 9.81
N ARG A 537 -11.72 -18.03 8.73
CA ARG A 537 -10.84 -17.62 7.62
C ARG A 537 -11.67 -16.91 6.56
N GLY A 538 -11.18 -15.80 6.01
CA GLY A 538 -11.92 -15.07 4.99
C GLY A 538 -11.06 -14.41 3.92
N ILE A 539 -11.69 -14.19 2.77
CA ILE A 539 -11.17 -13.35 1.69
C ILE A 539 -11.91 -12.00 1.72
N LEU A 540 -11.29 -10.95 1.19
CA LEU A 540 -11.93 -9.63 1.16
C LEU A 540 -12.43 -9.36 -0.26
N SER A 541 -13.71 -9.03 -0.41
CA SER A 541 -14.30 -8.57 -1.67
C SER A 541 -14.66 -7.10 -1.52
N ASP A 542 -14.25 -6.27 -2.47
CA ASP A 542 -14.57 -4.85 -2.46
C ASP A 542 -15.99 -4.57 -2.97
N LEU A 543 -16.36 -3.30 -3.16
CA LEU A 543 -17.69 -2.90 -3.61
C LEU A 543 -17.88 -2.88 -5.14
N THR A 544 -16.82 -3.11 -5.89
CA THR A 544 -16.87 -3.02 -7.35
C THR A 544 -17.65 -4.18 -7.94
N CYS A 545 -18.17 -3.98 -9.15
CA CYS A 545 -18.86 -5.06 -9.87
C CYS A 545 -17.90 -5.97 -10.64
N ASP A 546 -16.59 -5.80 -10.44
CA ASP A 546 -15.54 -6.54 -11.12
C ASP A 546 -15.04 -7.68 -10.23
N SER A 547 -14.90 -8.89 -10.80
CA SER A 547 -14.43 -10.06 -10.06
C SER A 547 -12.97 -9.96 -9.60
N ASP A 548 -12.19 -9.07 -10.21
CA ASP A 548 -10.81 -8.76 -9.79
C ASP A 548 -10.79 -7.87 -8.54
N GLY A 549 -11.92 -7.29 -8.14
CA GLY A 549 -12.15 -6.53 -6.91
C GLY A 549 -12.12 -7.41 -5.65
N LYS A 550 -11.09 -8.25 -5.48
CA LYS A 550 -10.91 -9.12 -4.32
C LYS A 550 -9.45 -9.20 -3.86
N ILE A 551 -9.27 -9.45 -2.58
CA ILE A 551 -7.97 -9.74 -1.95
C ILE A 551 -8.01 -11.18 -1.45
N ASP A 552 -7.31 -12.05 -2.17
CA ASP A 552 -7.20 -13.49 -1.93
C ASP A 552 -5.75 -13.97 -1.71
N LYS A 553 -4.83 -13.02 -1.51
CA LYS A 553 -3.43 -13.27 -1.17
C LYS A 553 -3.01 -12.37 -0.01
N PHE A 554 -2.48 -12.99 1.03
CA PHE A 554 -2.06 -12.32 2.26
C PHE A 554 -0.60 -12.64 2.58
N ILE A 555 -0.05 -11.91 3.56
CA ILE A 555 1.31 -12.13 4.07
C ILE A 555 1.49 -13.61 4.45
N GLY A 556 2.67 -14.15 4.13
CA GLY A 556 3.00 -15.56 4.38
C GLY A 556 2.58 -16.52 3.27
N GLY A 557 2.02 -16.03 2.16
CA GLY A 557 1.55 -16.87 1.05
C GLY A 557 0.18 -17.50 1.32
N GLU A 558 -0.55 -16.99 2.31
CA GLU A 558 -1.87 -17.47 2.69
C GLU A 558 -2.93 -16.98 1.68
N THR A 559 -3.90 -17.84 1.38
CA THR A 559 -5.02 -17.52 0.46
C THR A 559 -6.26 -16.97 1.17
N SER A 560 -6.20 -16.85 2.50
CA SER A 560 -7.27 -16.29 3.34
C SER A 560 -6.68 -15.67 4.60
N LEU A 561 -7.40 -14.73 5.21
CA LEU A 561 -7.02 -14.04 6.43
C LEU A 561 -7.83 -14.56 7.61
N PRO A 562 -7.22 -14.91 8.75
CA PRO A 562 -7.95 -15.14 9.99
C PRO A 562 -8.67 -13.85 10.42
N LEU A 563 -9.98 -13.91 10.66
CA LEU A 563 -10.86 -12.80 10.98
C LEU A 563 -11.84 -13.18 12.10
N HIS A 564 -12.30 -12.16 12.82
CA HIS A 564 -13.38 -12.30 13.79
C HIS A 564 -14.73 -12.38 13.07
N GLY A 565 -15.64 -13.21 13.57
CA GLY A 565 -16.99 -13.29 13.03
C GLY A 565 -17.70 -11.94 13.09
N LEU A 566 -18.43 -11.62 12.02
CA LEU A 566 -19.43 -10.54 12.04
C LEU A 566 -20.72 -11.11 12.63
N GLU A 567 -21.26 -10.47 13.66
CA GLU A 567 -22.62 -10.77 14.13
C GLU A 567 -23.58 -10.47 12.98
N GLY A 568 -24.42 -11.45 12.61
CA GLY A 568 -25.38 -11.28 11.52
C GLY A 568 -26.34 -10.12 11.80
N ASN A 569 -26.93 -9.55 10.75
CA ASN A 569 -28.00 -8.55 10.85
C ASN A 569 -29.15 -9.06 11.74
N GLY A 570 -29.12 -8.75 13.04
CA GLY A 570 -30.11 -9.18 14.02
C GLY A 570 -29.53 -9.13 15.43
N GLY A 571 -29.85 -8.06 16.16
CA GLY A 571 -29.26 -7.72 17.46
C GLY A 571 -29.20 -8.87 18.47
N GLY A 572 -28.07 -8.97 19.16
CA GLY A 572 -27.86 -9.96 20.21
C GLY A 572 -26.47 -9.91 20.86
N SER A 573 -26.19 -8.82 21.57
CA SER A 573 -25.37 -8.73 22.79
C SER A 573 -24.18 -9.69 23.01
N SER A 574 -23.01 -9.35 22.46
CA SER A 574 -21.74 -9.36 23.23
C SER A 574 -20.57 -8.72 22.46
N GLY A 575 -20.41 -7.40 22.52
CA GLY A 575 -19.17 -6.75 22.09
C GLY A 575 -19.29 -5.30 21.61
N GLY A 576 -19.62 -4.35 22.49
CA GLY A 576 -19.52 -2.90 22.23
C GLY A 576 -20.61 -2.32 21.34
N ALA A 577 -21.21 -1.21 21.77
CA ALA A 577 -22.27 -0.50 21.05
C ALA A 577 -21.98 -0.35 19.54
N ASN A 578 -22.92 -0.77 18.68
CA ASN A 578 -22.92 -0.59 17.22
C ASN A 578 -21.80 -1.31 16.41
N GLY A 579 -21.24 -2.42 16.92
CA GLY A 579 -20.00 -3.12 16.49
C GLY A 579 -19.59 -3.12 15.00
N ARG A 580 -19.12 -1.98 14.48
CA ARG A 580 -18.44 -1.87 13.17
C ARG A 580 -17.09 -2.58 13.22
N TYR A 581 -16.82 -3.41 12.21
CA TYR A 581 -15.57 -4.16 12.11
C TYR A 581 -14.60 -3.48 11.15
N TYR A 582 -13.47 -3.00 11.67
CA TYR A 582 -12.53 -2.18 10.92
C TYR A 582 -11.25 -2.96 10.63
N LEU A 583 -10.81 -2.89 9.38
CA LEU A 583 -9.52 -3.38 8.95
C LEU A 583 -8.63 -2.21 8.54
N GLY A 584 -7.33 -2.41 8.67
CA GLY A 584 -6.30 -1.48 8.25
C GLY A 584 -5.37 -2.14 7.24
N MET A 585 -5.11 -1.46 6.14
CA MET A 585 -3.98 -1.76 5.25
C MET A 585 -2.82 -0.82 5.59
N PHE A 586 -1.66 -1.42 5.85
CA PHE A 586 -0.44 -0.72 6.27
C PHE A 586 0.60 -0.69 5.14
N LEU A 587 1.60 0.17 5.30
CA LEU A 587 2.73 0.33 4.37
C LEU A 587 2.34 0.82 2.95
N GLY A 588 1.11 1.34 2.80
CA GLY A 588 0.53 1.82 1.54
C GLY A 588 0.79 3.28 1.20
N GLY A 589 1.59 4.02 1.98
CA GLY A 589 1.80 5.46 1.73
C GLY A 589 2.63 5.81 0.49
N ALA A 590 3.18 4.82 -0.20
CA ALA A 590 3.89 4.97 -1.47
C ALA A 590 3.03 4.44 -2.63
N TYR A 591 2.94 5.22 -3.71
CA TYR A 591 2.29 4.93 -5.00
C TYR A 591 0.77 4.80 -4.98
N GLN A 592 0.16 4.25 -3.92
CA GLN A 592 -1.25 3.87 -3.95
C GLN A 592 -2.18 5.05 -4.22
N GLU A 593 -1.98 6.17 -3.52
CA GLU A 593 -2.80 7.37 -3.66
C GLU A 593 -2.65 8.03 -5.04
N SER A 594 -1.48 7.92 -5.66
CA SER A 594 -1.18 8.55 -6.96
C SER A 594 -1.61 7.73 -8.16
N LEU A 595 -1.67 6.39 -8.00
CA LEU A 595 -2.01 5.45 -9.07
C LEU A 595 -3.50 5.09 -9.08
N GLY A 596 -4.24 5.45 -8.02
CA GLY A 596 -5.66 5.13 -7.86
C GLY A 596 -6.53 5.62 -9.02
N GLY A 597 -7.31 4.70 -9.59
CA GLY A 597 -8.32 5.01 -10.61
C GLY A 597 -9.70 5.31 -10.03
N VAL A 598 -10.66 5.63 -10.90
CA VAL A 598 -12.09 5.83 -10.55
C VAL A 598 -12.98 4.71 -11.10
N HIS A 599 -12.56 3.46 -10.94
CA HIS A 599 -13.34 2.29 -11.39
C HIS A 599 -14.71 2.27 -10.70
N ASN A 600 -15.78 1.99 -11.44
CA ASN A 600 -17.18 2.16 -11.02
C ASN A 600 -17.52 3.57 -10.45
N LEU A 601 -16.73 4.59 -10.76
CA LEU A 601 -16.87 5.95 -10.19
C LEU A 601 -16.71 6.00 -8.67
N PHE A 602 -15.94 5.08 -8.08
CA PHE A 602 -15.47 5.24 -6.71
C PHE A 602 -14.30 6.23 -6.68
N GLY A 603 -14.47 7.33 -5.95
CA GLY A 603 -13.43 8.33 -5.71
C GLY A 603 -12.45 7.93 -4.61
N GLY A 604 -11.43 8.75 -4.37
CA GLY A 604 -10.47 8.51 -3.28
C GLY A 604 -11.10 8.49 -1.88
N PRO A 605 -10.45 7.85 -0.89
CA PRO A 605 -10.89 7.86 0.51
C PRO A 605 -10.93 9.27 1.13
N SER A 606 -11.65 9.42 2.24
CA SER A 606 -11.44 10.57 3.14
C SER A 606 -10.02 10.57 3.68
N VAL A 607 -9.45 11.73 3.99
CA VAL A 607 -8.08 11.85 4.51
C VAL A 607 -8.07 12.61 5.83
N VAL A 608 -7.41 12.04 6.84
CA VAL A 608 -7.12 12.71 8.11
C VAL A 608 -5.62 12.71 8.37
N SER A 609 -5.11 13.82 8.91
CA SER A 609 -3.75 13.90 9.43
C SER A 609 -3.80 14.07 10.94
N VAL A 610 -3.02 13.26 11.65
CA VAL A 610 -2.94 13.26 13.11
C VAL A 610 -1.50 13.42 13.56
N SER A 611 -1.29 14.23 14.59
CA SER A 611 0.01 14.38 15.25
C SER A 611 -0.09 14.00 16.72
N GLN A 612 1.01 13.51 17.28
CA GLN A 612 1.09 13.22 18.72
C GLN A 612 0.86 14.50 19.51
N SER A 613 0.10 14.38 20.61
CA SER A 613 -0.19 15.49 21.51
C SER A 613 -0.32 14.96 22.94
N ASP A 614 0.07 15.77 23.93
CA ASP A 614 -0.08 15.44 25.35
C ASP A 614 -1.53 15.53 25.86
N GLY A 615 -2.49 15.75 24.95
CA GLY A 615 -3.91 15.77 25.26
C GLY A 615 -4.47 14.40 25.68
N PRO A 616 -5.76 14.35 26.12
CA PRO A 616 -6.37 13.15 26.69
C PRO A 616 -6.49 11.97 25.71
N TYR A 617 -6.38 12.23 24.41
CA TYR A 617 -6.43 11.21 23.35
C TYR A 617 -5.04 10.76 22.88
N SER A 618 -3.95 11.36 23.38
CA SER A 618 -2.56 11.18 22.91
C SER A 618 -2.30 11.68 21.47
N PHE A 619 -3.31 12.23 20.78
CA PHE A 619 -3.18 12.81 19.45
C PHE A 619 -4.07 14.05 19.27
N ALA A 620 -3.72 14.87 18.28
CA ALA A 620 -4.54 15.96 17.76
C ALA A 620 -4.76 15.77 16.26
N VAL A 621 -6.00 15.99 15.81
CA VAL A 621 -6.31 16.06 14.37
C VAL A 621 -5.83 17.40 13.85
N THR A 622 -4.80 17.37 13.00
CA THR A 622 -4.22 18.59 12.39
C THR A 622 -4.92 18.95 11.09
N ARG A 623 -5.46 17.95 10.38
CA ARG A 623 -6.22 18.14 9.14
C ARG A 623 -7.24 17.04 8.93
N ALA A 624 -8.38 17.39 8.35
CA ALA A 624 -9.44 16.48 7.98
C ALA A 624 -10.06 16.95 6.66
N ALA A 625 -10.16 16.07 5.68
CA ALA A 625 -10.78 16.34 4.39
C ALA A 625 -11.65 15.13 3.99
N PRO A 626 -12.93 15.35 3.61
CA PRO A 626 -13.74 14.28 3.06
C PRO A 626 -13.19 13.83 1.70
N GLY A 627 -13.49 12.58 1.33
CA GLY A 627 -13.23 12.08 -0.01
C GLY A 627 -14.08 12.81 -1.06
N PRO A 628 -13.77 12.68 -2.35
CA PRO A 628 -14.55 13.29 -3.43
C PRO A 628 -16.01 12.83 -3.38
N SER A 629 -16.92 13.79 -3.55
CA SER A 629 -18.36 13.49 -3.66
C SER A 629 -18.69 12.82 -5.00
N CYS A 630 -19.89 12.24 -5.13
CA CYS A 630 -20.41 11.74 -6.40
C CYS A 630 -20.31 12.81 -7.50
N GLY A 631 -20.63 14.07 -7.17
CA GLY A 631 -20.49 15.21 -8.07
C GLY A 631 -19.03 15.46 -8.49
N ASP A 632 -18.09 15.38 -7.56
CA ASP A 632 -16.66 15.55 -7.86
C ASP A 632 -16.14 14.46 -8.80
N VAL A 633 -16.50 13.19 -8.54
CA VAL A 633 -16.11 12.07 -9.41
C VAL A 633 -16.76 12.18 -10.80
N LEU A 634 -18.01 12.61 -10.87
CA LEU A 634 -18.69 12.89 -12.15
C LEU A 634 -17.97 13.99 -12.95
N ARG A 635 -17.48 15.05 -12.29
CA ARG A 635 -16.70 16.11 -12.95
C ARG A 635 -15.38 15.59 -13.52
N VAL A 636 -14.73 14.62 -12.85
CA VAL A 636 -13.53 13.96 -13.40
C VAL A 636 -13.84 13.29 -14.74
N MET A 637 -15.05 12.76 -14.91
CA MET A 637 -15.55 12.17 -16.16
C MET A 637 -16.19 13.19 -17.11
N GLN A 638 -15.93 14.49 -16.93
CA GLN A 638 -16.43 15.59 -17.76
C GLN A 638 -17.95 15.77 -17.76
N HIS A 639 -18.63 15.30 -16.71
CA HIS A 639 -20.02 15.66 -16.48
C HIS A 639 -20.15 16.98 -15.73
N GLU A 640 -21.32 17.61 -15.86
CA GLU A 640 -21.72 18.80 -15.11
C GLU A 640 -22.83 18.41 -14.10
N PRO A 641 -22.47 18.08 -12.84
CA PRO A 641 -23.43 17.65 -11.82
C PRO A 641 -24.60 18.60 -11.63
N GLU A 642 -24.37 19.90 -11.79
CA GLU A 642 -25.38 20.95 -11.69
C GLU A 642 -26.47 20.78 -12.76
N LEU A 643 -26.06 20.52 -14.01
CA LEU A 643 -27.00 20.29 -15.11
C LEU A 643 -27.73 18.95 -14.97
N MET A 644 -27.02 17.92 -14.48
CA MET A 644 -27.63 16.62 -14.19
C MET A 644 -28.69 16.73 -13.10
N PHE A 645 -28.42 17.50 -12.05
CA PHE A 645 -29.38 17.76 -10.98
C PHE A 645 -30.62 18.48 -11.51
N GLU A 646 -30.48 19.56 -12.29
CA GLU A 646 -31.64 20.28 -12.86
C GLU A 646 -32.45 19.37 -13.80
N THR A 647 -31.80 18.48 -14.56
CA THR A 647 -32.48 17.49 -15.40
C THR A 647 -33.32 16.51 -14.57
N LEU A 648 -32.75 16.00 -13.46
CA LEU A 648 -33.46 15.07 -12.57
C LEU A 648 -34.56 15.77 -11.77
N LYS A 649 -34.35 17.02 -11.38
CA LYS A 649 -35.35 17.86 -10.73
C LYS A 649 -36.55 18.12 -11.63
N HIS A 650 -36.33 18.52 -12.88
CA HIS A 650 -37.41 18.68 -13.87
C HIS A 650 -38.17 17.35 -14.08
N ARG A 651 -37.46 16.22 -14.10
CA ARG A 651 -38.08 14.90 -14.19
C ARG A 651 -38.92 14.56 -12.95
N ALA A 652 -38.47 14.93 -11.76
CA ALA A 652 -39.24 14.77 -10.53
C ALA A 652 -40.50 15.65 -10.54
N GLU A 653 -40.42 16.88 -11.04
CA GLU A 653 -41.55 17.79 -11.21
C GLU A 653 -42.61 17.22 -12.18
N GLU A 654 -42.17 16.64 -13.30
CA GLU A 654 -43.05 16.04 -14.32
C GLU A 654 -43.89 14.86 -13.77
N PHE A 655 -43.30 13.98 -12.97
CA PHE A 655 -43.94 12.74 -12.51
C PHE A 655 -44.46 12.77 -11.07
N CYS A 656 -43.96 13.68 -10.23
CA CYS A 656 -44.36 13.77 -8.81
C CYS A 656 -45.11 15.07 -8.49
N GLY A 657 -45.17 16.03 -9.40
CA GLY A 657 -45.85 17.32 -9.20
C GLY A 657 -47.36 17.36 -9.51
N GLN A 658 -47.93 16.30 -10.07
CA GLN A 658 -49.35 16.28 -10.48
C GLN A 658 -50.33 15.78 -9.39
N ASP A 659 -49.85 15.23 -8.28
CA ASP A 659 -50.71 14.86 -7.14
C ASP A 659 -50.96 16.08 -6.25
N HIS A 660 -52.15 16.68 -6.40
CA HIS A 660 -52.64 17.91 -5.73
C HIS A 660 -52.75 17.85 -4.18
N GLY A 661 -52.00 16.98 -3.49
CA GLY A 661 -52.06 16.83 -2.04
C GLY A 661 -50.73 16.62 -1.31
N ASN A 662 -49.57 16.69 -1.98
CA ASN A 662 -48.32 16.20 -1.38
C ASN A 662 -47.07 17.06 -1.67
N GLU A 663 -47.17 18.39 -1.56
CA GLU A 663 -46.04 19.33 -1.79
C GLU A 663 -44.78 19.00 -0.95
N GLY A 664 -44.95 18.50 0.28
CA GLY A 664 -43.83 18.09 1.14
C GLY A 664 -43.04 16.89 0.61
N THR A 665 -43.68 16.00 -0.15
CA THR A 665 -43.06 14.81 -0.73
C THR A 665 -42.15 15.14 -1.91
N HIS A 666 -42.55 16.10 -2.74
CA HIS A 666 -41.73 16.56 -3.86
C HIS A 666 -40.45 17.24 -3.38
N ALA A 667 -40.55 18.14 -2.39
CA ALA A 667 -39.40 18.82 -1.80
C ALA A 667 -38.40 17.83 -1.17
N ALA A 668 -38.88 16.80 -0.48
CA ALA A 668 -38.04 15.75 0.10
C ALA A 668 -37.29 14.91 -0.96
N LEU A 669 -37.95 14.60 -2.09
CA LEU A 669 -37.33 13.90 -3.21
C LEU A 669 -36.21 14.73 -3.86
N VAL A 670 -36.49 15.99 -4.20
CA VAL A 670 -35.50 16.90 -4.79
C VAL A 670 -34.30 17.11 -3.86
N SER A 671 -34.56 17.31 -2.55
CA SER A 671 -33.50 17.41 -1.54
C SER A 671 -32.67 16.13 -1.45
N THR A 672 -33.30 14.96 -1.55
CA THR A 672 -32.59 13.68 -1.54
C THR A 672 -31.70 13.51 -2.78
N ILE A 673 -32.19 13.87 -3.96
CA ILE A 673 -31.39 13.86 -5.19
C ILE A 673 -30.19 14.81 -5.05
N ALA A 674 -30.43 16.05 -4.61
CA ALA A 674 -29.36 17.03 -4.38
C ALA A 674 -28.29 16.49 -3.43
N ARG A 675 -28.71 15.90 -2.30
CA ARG A 675 -27.81 15.31 -1.31
C ARG A 675 -26.99 14.15 -1.87
N SER A 676 -27.55 13.32 -2.75
CA SER A 676 -26.83 12.20 -3.38
C SER A 676 -25.62 12.65 -4.20
N PHE A 677 -25.68 13.83 -4.83
CA PHE A 677 -24.51 14.40 -5.53
C PHE A 677 -23.40 14.86 -4.57
N HIS A 678 -23.73 15.18 -3.32
CA HIS A 678 -22.77 15.65 -2.31
C HIS A 678 -22.21 14.53 -1.42
N ASN A 679 -22.83 13.35 -1.44
CA ASN A 679 -22.35 12.18 -0.71
C ASN A 679 -21.12 11.57 -1.38
N MET A 680 -20.28 10.87 -0.61
CA MET A 680 -19.26 10.01 -1.19
C MET A 680 -19.91 8.80 -1.88
N PRO A 681 -19.28 8.23 -2.92
CA PRO A 681 -19.83 7.09 -3.65
C PRO A 681 -19.82 5.77 -2.85
N TYR A 682 -19.17 5.75 -1.69
CA TYR A 682 -19.04 4.58 -0.82
C TYR A 682 -20.31 4.31 0.00
N LEU A 683 -20.43 3.10 0.52
CA LEU A 683 -21.62 2.72 1.28
C LEU A 683 -21.65 3.40 2.66
N VAL A 684 -22.84 3.72 3.12
CA VAL A 684 -23.09 4.20 4.48
C VAL A 684 -23.87 3.11 5.21
N VAL A 685 -23.39 2.69 6.38
CA VAL A 685 -24.13 1.77 7.25
C VAL A 685 -25.48 2.42 7.58
N ALA A 686 -26.58 1.72 7.24
CA ALA A 686 -27.92 2.25 7.38
C ALA A 686 -28.19 2.69 8.82
N SER A 687 -28.38 3.99 9.03
CA SER A 687 -29.16 4.46 10.18
C SER A 687 -30.62 4.25 9.80
N PRO A 688 -31.47 3.62 10.64
CA PRO A 688 -32.86 3.29 10.30
C PRO A 688 -33.75 4.51 9.98
N CYS A 689 -33.21 5.74 10.06
CA CYS A 689 -33.92 6.99 9.75
C CYS A 689 -33.62 7.62 8.38
N SER A 690 -32.73 7.08 7.53
CA SER A 690 -32.28 7.82 6.32
C SER A 690 -32.85 7.35 4.98
N LEU A 691 -33.57 6.23 4.92
CA LEU A 691 -34.19 5.74 3.69
C LEU A 691 -35.70 5.59 3.91
N THR A 692 -36.47 6.60 3.49
CA THR A 692 -37.90 6.46 3.26
C THR A 692 -38.11 5.43 2.16
N ALA A 693 -38.69 4.28 2.49
CA ALA A 693 -39.11 3.30 1.49
C ALA A 693 -40.17 3.93 0.57
N MET A 694 -39.86 4.03 -0.73
CA MET A 694 -40.79 4.48 -1.76
C MET A 694 -41.42 3.26 -2.43
N ASN A 695 -42.74 3.11 -2.33
CA ASN A 695 -43.52 2.22 -3.18
C ASN A 695 -44.50 3.08 -4.00
N ASN A 696 -44.98 2.58 -5.14
CA ASN A 696 -45.89 3.25 -6.07
C ASN A 696 -47.21 3.76 -5.45
N ASN A 697 -47.47 3.53 -4.15
CA ASN A 697 -48.72 3.87 -3.44
C ASN A 697 -48.53 4.67 -2.13
N GLY A 698 -47.38 5.32 -1.87
CA GLY A 698 -47.22 6.28 -0.77
C GLY A 698 -46.18 5.93 0.31
N PHE A 699 -45.87 6.93 1.17
CA PHE A 699 -44.82 6.91 2.19
C PHE A 699 -45.29 6.32 3.53
N TYR A 700 -44.45 5.51 4.17
CA TYR A 700 -44.55 5.21 5.61
C TYR A 700 -43.65 6.18 6.39
N TYR A 701 -44.24 6.98 7.29
CA TYR A 701 -43.51 7.73 8.30
C TYR A 701 -43.10 6.79 9.45
N CYS A 702 -41.81 6.68 9.72
CA CYS A 702 -41.32 6.14 11.00
C CYS A 702 -40.97 7.33 11.91
N ASN A 703 -41.84 7.57 12.89
CA ASN A 703 -41.74 8.41 14.09
C ASN A 703 -41.29 9.89 13.95
N GLU A 704 -42.25 10.78 14.22
CA GLU A 704 -42.07 12.21 14.51
C GLU A 704 -41.56 12.42 15.95
N GLU A 705 -40.27 12.32 16.25
CA GLU A 705 -39.76 12.93 17.51
C GLU A 705 -38.42 13.68 17.41
N ASP A 706 -37.66 13.61 16.30
CA ASP A 706 -36.37 14.33 16.19
C ASP A 706 -36.37 15.53 15.22
N TYR A 707 -37.54 15.95 14.70
CA TYR A 707 -37.63 17.00 13.66
C TYR A 707 -37.60 18.45 14.17
N ASN A 708 -37.43 18.69 15.48
CA ASN A 708 -37.61 20.04 16.07
C ASN A 708 -36.32 20.74 16.54
N ALA A 709 -35.12 20.31 16.15
CA ALA A 709 -33.88 20.96 16.59
C ALA A 709 -33.01 21.60 15.48
N ALA A 710 -33.46 21.61 14.22
CA ALA A 710 -32.65 22.12 13.10
C ALA A 710 -33.28 23.29 12.32
N VAL A 711 -34.44 23.80 12.74
CA VAL A 711 -35.10 24.94 12.09
C VAL A 711 -35.23 26.09 13.07
N ASP A 712 -34.11 26.67 13.48
CA ASP A 712 -34.10 28.07 13.89
C ASP A 712 -32.70 28.68 13.80
N SER A 713 -32.34 29.16 12.61
CA SER A 713 -31.58 30.41 12.44
C SER A 713 -31.44 30.78 10.96
N GLY A 714 -32.17 31.81 10.55
CA GLY A 714 -31.71 32.79 9.56
C GLY A 714 -32.04 32.52 8.09
N ALA A 715 -33.19 33.03 7.65
CA ALA A 715 -33.38 33.44 6.26
C ALA A 715 -32.61 34.75 5.99
N SER A 716 -31.67 34.72 5.05
CA SER A 716 -31.28 35.90 4.26
C SER A 716 -30.48 35.48 3.02
N GLU A 717 -31.12 35.71 1.87
CA GLU A 717 -30.60 36.23 0.58
C GLU A 717 -29.37 35.60 -0.11
N ASP A 718 -29.61 35.36 -1.40
CA ASP A 718 -28.70 35.17 -2.53
C ASP A 718 -27.28 35.75 -2.36
N GLU A 719 -26.27 34.87 -2.26
CA GLU A 719 -24.84 35.02 -2.62
C GLU A 719 -24.11 33.78 -2.05
N GLN A 720 -23.15 33.08 -2.65
CA GLN A 720 -22.29 33.32 -3.79
C GLN A 720 -21.64 31.98 -4.16
N TRP A 721 -21.85 31.48 -5.38
CA TRP A 721 -20.93 30.55 -6.01
C TRP A 721 -19.61 31.31 -6.22
N SER A 722 -18.68 31.16 -5.27
CA SER A 722 -17.30 31.60 -5.46
C SER A 722 -16.38 30.40 -5.36
N TYR A 723 -15.72 30.11 -6.48
CA TYR A 723 -14.55 29.27 -6.52
C TYR A 723 -13.51 29.77 -5.51
N CYS A 724 -12.94 28.84 -4.74
CA CYS A 724 -11.58 28.96 -4.25
C CYS A 724 -10.92 27.59 -4.35
N TYR A 725 -10.22 27.37 -5.47
CA TYR A 725 -9.02 26.57 -5.47
C TYR A 725 -8.04 27.17 -4.46
N ALA A 726 -7.58 26.38 -3.49
CA ALA A 726 -6.33 26.62 -2.78
C ALA A 726 -5.71 25.32 -2.29
#